data_AF-A0A2K3P2R0-F1
#
_entry.id   AF-A0A2K3P2R0-F1
#
_cell.length_a   1.000
_cell.length_b   1.000
_cell.length_c   1.000
_cell.angle_alpha   90.00
_cell.angle_beta   90.00
_cell.angle_gamma   90.00
#
_symmetry.space_group_name_H-M   'P 1'
#
loop_
_entity.id
_entity.type
_entity.pdbx_description
1 polymer ?
#
loop_
_entity_poly.entity_id
_entity_poly.type
_entity_poly.pdbx_seq_one_letter_code
_entity_poly.pdbx_strand_id
1 'polypeptide(L)'
;MGRVREVRAVAGCEVASGKIGEIISLDGEKDQKVNSFSGIPDEFFEDMESVWKGRIKTTHVNDVLTSVDEAAEALHLAVTEDFTPIVSRIKASMSPLKAPKGEISYSREQEAVWFKGKQFMPDVWTGSPGEEHIKQLKHALDSKGRKVGMEWFTTAKVDTALSRYHEANAKAKSRVLELLRELATELQSHINIIVFSSTLLVITKALYAHVSEGRRRKWVFPTIVESQKLEDGKSFDKNCEMKIVGLLPYWLNIAEGGAVHNTVEMQSLFLLTGPNGGGKSSLLRSICAAALLGICGLMVPAESALIPYFDAIMLHMKAYDSPADHKSSFQVEMSELRSIIAGTTKKSLVLVDEICRGTETAKGTCIAGSIIETLDRIGCLGIVSTHLHGIFTLPLNLKNTVHKAMGTACIDGQTKPTWKLTDGICKESLAFETAKREGVPEIIIKRAEDLYLSVYVEKLLSTEKFAKHEEFSTYINGNNLNGTHVDSKEIVSGTSNEGISLANPMEVSHKEVESAITVICQDFITELQRKKITPDLTKIKCFLIGTREWPPPMTIGSSTVYVMLRPDRKLYVGQTDNLEDRIRAHRSKDGMQDAPFLYFLVPGKSLACQIETLLINQLPNQGFVLSNIADGKHRNFGTSNLYV
;
A
#
# COMPACT_ATOMS: atom_id res chain seq x y z
N MET A 1 21.81 40.77 -19.53
CA MET A 1 20.74 39.96 -20.16
C MET A 1 19.66 39.51 -19.17
N GLY A 2 20.01 39.07 -17.94
CA GLY A 2 19.06 38.65 -16.90
C GLY A 2 18.04 39.71 -16.47
N ARG A 3 18.50 40.91 -16.05
CA ARG A 3 17.61 42.02 -15.63
C ARG A 3 16.59 42.43 -16.70
N VAL A 4 16.94 42.37 -17.98
CA VAL A 4 16.03 42.75 -19.08
C VAL A 4 14.91 41.72 -19.28
N ARG A 5 15.20 40.43 -19.05
CA ARG A 5 14.19 39.36 -19.09
C ARG A 5 13.26 39.43 -17.89
N GLU A 6 13.80 39.76 -16.73
CA GLU A 6 13.06 39.93 -15.47
C GLU A 6 12.07 41.10 -15.53
N VAL A 7 12.51 42.26 -16.01
CA VAL A 7 11.64 43.44 -16.22
C VAL A 7 10.51 43.14 -17.22
N ARG A 8 10.79 42.38 -18.29
CA ARG A 8 9.76 41.95 -19.26
C ARG A 8 8.74 40.98 -18.67
N ALA A 9 9.17 40.07 -17.79
CA ALA A 9 8.27 39.13 -17.14
C ALA A 9 7.31 39.84 -16.17
N VAL A 10 7.84 40.74 -15.34
CA VAL A 10 7.03 41.54 -14.39
C VAL A 10 6.01 42.41 -15.14
N ALA A 11 6.45 43.14 -16.17
CA ALA A 11 5.55 43.95 -16.99
C ALA A 11 4.46 43.10 -17.68
N GLY A 12 4.82 41.90 -18.17
CA GLY A 12 3.83 40.99 -18.75
C GLY A 12 2.82 40.44 -17.75
N CYS A 13 3.25 40.17 -16.50
CA CYS A 13 2.35 39.81 -15.41
C CYS A 13 1.41 40.95 -15.04
N GLU A 14 1.91 42.19 -14.96
CA GLU A 14 1.10 43.37 -14.67
C GLU A 14 0.02 43.59 -15.74
N VAL A 15 0.38 43.47 -17.02
CA VAL A 15 -0.59 43.58 -18.13
C VAL A 15 -1.64 42.47 -18.06
N ALA A 16 -1.22 41.21 -17.88
CA ALA A 16 -2.15 40.09 -17.80
C ALA A 16 -3.08 40.21 -16.58
N SER A 17 -2.53 40.55 -15.42
CA SER A 17 -3.30 40.75 -14.18
C SER A 17 -4.25 41.94 -14.27
N GLY A 18 -3.82 43.03 -14.92
CA GLY A 18 -4.66 44.20 -15.17
C GLY A 18 -5.87 43.84 -16.03
N LYS A 19 -5.66 43.20 -17.17
CA LYS A 19 -6.74 42.73 -18.06
C LYS A 19 -7.71 41.77 -17.38
N ILE A 20 -7.17 40.83 -16.61
CA ILE A 20 -8.00 39.92 -15.80
C ILE A 20 -8.82 40.71 -14.78
N GLY A 21 -8.20 41.61 -14.03
CA GLY A 21 -8.87 42.43 -13.00
C GLY A 21 -9.83 43.48 -13.54
N GLU A 22 -9.72 43.87 -14.81
CA GLU A 22 -10.67 44.75 -15.51
C GLU A 22 -11.96 44.02 -15.90
N ILE A 23 -11.88 42.73 -16.22
CA ILE A 23 -13.00 41.95 -16.79
C ILE A 23 -13.61 40.99 -15.77
N ILE A 24 -12.79 40.22 -15.05
CA ILE A 24 -13.24 39.18 -14.12
C ILE A 24 -13.63 39.79 -12.78
N SER A 25 -14.76 39.34 -12.24
CA SER A 25 -15.19 39.65 -10.87
C SER A 25 -14.35 38.82 -9.88
N LEU A 26 -13.69 39.50 -8.93
CA LEU A 26 -12.85 38.85 -7.91
C LEU A 26 -13.65 38.59 -6.64
N ASP A 27 -13.31 37.52 -5.91
CA ASP A 27 -13.95 37.14 -4.65
C ASP A 27 -13.98 38.33 -3.67
N GLY A 28 -15.17 38.89 -3.45
CA GLY A 28 -15.39 40.08 -2.59
C GLY A 28 -16.26 41.17 -3.24
N GLU A 29 -16.38 41.20 -4.57
CA GLU A 29 -17.31 42.07 -5.28
C GLU A 29 -18.74 41.51 -5.12
N LYS A 30 -19.51 42.05 -4.18
CA LYS A 30 -20.85 41.55 -3.78
C LYS A 30 -21.99 41.97 -4.72
N ASP A 31 -21.64 42.51 -5.88
CA ASP A 31 -22.56 43.32 -6.69
C ASP A 31 -23.42 42.47 -7.63
N GLN A 32 -23.21 41.15 -7.68
CA GLN A 32 -23.95 40.22 -8.53
C GLN A 32 -24.41 39.00 -7.74
N LYS A 33 -25.47 39.18 -6.96
CA LYS A 33 -26.15 38.05 -6.30
C LYS A 33 -27.13 37.39 -7.24
N VAL A 34 -27.23 36.07 -7.11
CA VAL A 34 -28.32 35.29 -7.71
C VAL A 34 -29.66 35.82 -7.19
N ASN A 35 -30.64 35.91 -8.08
CA ASN A 35 -31.98 36.35 -7.70
C ASN A 35 -32.62 35.41 -6.67
N SER A 36 -33.43 35.97 -5.78
CA SER A 36 -34.18 35.20 -4.80
C SER A 36 -35.49 35.92 -4.52
N PHE A 37 -36.62 35.25 -4.72
CA PHE A 37 -37.95 35.82 -4.52
C PHE A 37 -38.81 34.89 -3.68
N SER A 38 -39.51 35.44 -2.69
CA SER A 38 -40.41 34.65 -1.85
C SER A 38 -41.50 33.97 -2.69
N GLY A 39 -41.65 32.66 -2.55
CA GLY A 39 -42.67 31.88 -3.27
C GLY A 39 -42.14 31.09 -4.47
N ILE A 40 -40.91 31.37 -4.92
CA ILE A 40 -40.18 30.53 -5.89
C ILE A 40 -39.03 29.85 -5.15
N PRO A 41 -38.78 28.53 -5.34
CA PRO A 41 -37.63 27.87 -4.72
C PRO A 41 -36.29 28.49 -5.15
N ASP A 42 -35.40 28.83 -4.21
CA ASP A 42 -34.11 29.47 -4.52
C ASP A 42 -33.23 28.61 -5.46
N GLU A 43 -33.35 27.28 -5.35
CA GLU A 43 -32.66 26.32 -6.24
C GLU A 43 -32.91 26.59 -7.73
N PHE A 44 -34.07 27.15 -8.09
CA PHE A 44 -34.38 27.52 -9.47
C PHE A 44 -33.45 28.62 -9.97
N PHE A 45 -33.31 29.71 -9.21
CA PHE A 45 -32.45 30.82 -9.60
C PHE A 45 -30.97 30.43 -9.54
N GLU A 46 -30.58 29.61 -8.57
CA GLU A 46 -29.23 29.06 -8.48
C GLU A 46 -28.84 28.27 -9.74
N ASP A 47 -29.69 27.32 -10.18
CA ASP A 47 -29.43 26.51 -11.38
C ASP A 47 -29.36 27.39 -12.65
N MET A 48 -30.19 28.44 -12.74
CA MET A 48 -30.28 29.30 -13.93
C MET A 48 -29.16 30.35 -14.02
N GLU A 49 -28.79 30.98 -12.90
CA GLU A 49 -27.92 32.16 -12.90
C GLU A 49 -26.46 31.85 -12.49
N SER A 50 -26.21 30.88 -11.60
CA SER A 50 -24.86 30.64 -11.02
C SER A 50 -23.79 30.27 -12.05
N VAL A 51 -24.20 29.77 -13.22
CA VAL A 51 -23.28 29.37 -14.29
C VAL A 51 -22.59 30.58 -14.93
N TRP A 52 -23.19 31.77 -14.88
CA TRP A 52 -22.67 32.96 -15.57
C TRP A 52 -22.61 34.21 -14.67
N LYS A 53 -23.54 34.37 -13.73
CA LYS A 53 -23.63 35.54 -12.84
C LYS A 53 -22.45 35.54 -11.87
N GLY A 54 -21.81 36.69 -11.66
CA GLY A 54 -20.63 36.84 -10.81
C GLY A 54 -19.30 36.44 -11.46
N ARG A 55 -19.27 36.10 -12.75
CA ARG A 55 -18.00 35.80 -13.47
C ARG A 55 -17.30 37.03 -14.07
N ILE A 56 -18.08 38.03 -14.43
CA ILE A 56 -17.62 39.25 -15.13
C ILE A 56 -18.08 40.46 -14.30
N LYS A 57 -17.30 41.54 -14.28
CA LYS A 57 -17.68 42.77 -13.57
C LYS A 57 -18.95 43.40 -14.12
N THR A 58 -19.76 43.96 -13.22
CA THR A 58 -21.09 44.53 -13.55
C THR A 58 -21.00 45.60 -14.63
N THR A 59 -19.91 46.37 -14.66
CA THR A 59 -19.66 47.43 -15.66
C THR A 59 -19.73 46.95 -17.12
N HIS A 60 -19.43 45.66 -17.38
CA HIS A 60 -19.40 45.10 -18.74
C HIS A 60 -20.68 44.36 -19.15
N VAL A 61 -21.56 44.07 -18.19
CA VAL A 61 -22.75 43.24 -18.37
C VAL A 61 -24.01 43.84 -17.71
N ASN A 62 -23.99 45.14 -17.40
CA ASN A 62 -25.07 45.82 -16.68
C ASN A 62 -26.42 45.73 -17.42
N ASP A 63 -26.38 45.82 -18.75
CA ASP A 63 -27.56 45.72 -19.62
C ASP A 63 -28.23 44.35 -19.53
N VAL A 64 -27.44 43.27 -19.62
CA VAL A 64 -27.96 41.89 -19.53
C VAL A 64 -28.35 41.52 -18.11
N LEU A 65 -27.66 42.02 -17.09
CA LEU A 65 -28.03 41.84 -15.69
C LEU A 65 -29.40 42.46 -15.40
N THR A 66 -29.57 43.74 -15.78
CA THR A 66 -30.86 44.44 -15.60
C THR A 66 -31.99 43.70 -16.30
N SER A 67 -31.75 43.25 -17.54
CA SER A 67 -32.75 42.49 -18.30
C SER A 67 -33.14 41.15 -17.65
N VAL A 68 -32.20 40.46 -17.00
CA VAL A 68 -32.49 39.22 -16.27
C VAL A 68 -33.26 39.52 -14.99
N ASP A 69 -32.84 40.53 -14.23
CA ASP A 69 -33.49 40.91 -12.98
C ASP A 69 -34.94 41.38 -13.22
N GLU A 70 -35.19 42.18 -14.28
CA GLU A 70 -36.54 42.56 -14.72
C GLU A 70 -37.39 41.34 -15.13
N ALA A 71 -36.81 40.39 -15.84
CA ALA A 71 -37.52 39.17 -16.25
C ALA A 71 -37.81 38.23 -15.05
N ALA A 72 -36.90 38.19 -14.08
CA ALA A 72 -37.06 37.45 -12.83
C ALA A 72 -38.18 38.03 -11.97
N GLU A 73 -38.24 39.37 -11.85
CA GLU A 73 -39.32 40.07 -11.16
C GLU A 73 -40.67 39.84 -11.86
N ALA A 74 -40.71 39.92 -13.19
CA ALA A 74 -41.93 39.63 -13.97
C ALA A 74 -42.41 38.17 -13.78
N LEU A 75 -41.48 37.20 -13.71
CA LEU A 75 -41.78 35.81 -13.40
C LEU A 75 -42.30 35.66 -11.97
N HIS A 76 -41.67 36.32 -11.00
CA HIS A 76 -42.12 36.33 -9.60
C HIS A 76 -43.55 36.87 -9.47
N LEU A 77 -43.86 37.99 -10.13
CA LEU A 77 -45.20 38.57 -10.13
C LEU A 77 -46.22 37.62 -10.79
N ALA A 78 -45.88 37.02 -11.93
CA ALA A 78 -46.76 36.05 -12.60
C ALA A 78 -47.05 34.83 -11.73
N VAL A 79 -46.01 34.24 -11.10
CA VAL A 79 -46.15 33.10 -10.19
C VAL A 79 -46.96 33.47 -8.95
N THR A 80 -46.72 34.65 -8.39
CA THR A 80 -47.39 35.10 -7.16
C THR A 80 -48.86 35.38 -7.43
N GLU A 81 -49.21 36.09 -8.49
CA GLU A 81 -50.59 36.39 -8.85
C GLU A 81 -51.36 35.11 -9.22
N ASP A 82 -50.76 34.20 -9.98
CA ASP A 82 -51.49 33.05 -10.53
C ASP A 82 -51.55 31.86 -9.56
N PHE A 83 -50.49 31.59 -8.77
CA PHE A 83 -50.42 30.40 -7.92
C PHE A 83 -50.65 30.67 -6.42
N THR A 84 -50.28 31.84 -5.87
CA THR A 84 -50.45 32.11 -4.43
C THR A 84 -51.91 32.06 -3.97
N PRO A 85 -52.91 32.57 -4.72
CA PRO A 85 -54.32 32.42 -4.34
C PRO A 85 -54.74 30.94 -4.25
N ILE A 86 -54.22 30.10 -5.15
CA ILE A 86 -54.51 28.66 -5.20
C ILE A 86 -53.90 27.94 -4.00
N VAL A 87 -52.61 28.20 -3.73
CA VAL A 87 -51.89 27.61 -2.58
C VAL A 87 -52.53 28.06 -1.25
N SER A 88 -52.91 29.33 -1.13
CA SER A 88 -53.54 29.87 0.08
C SER A 88 -54.91 29.23 0.34
N ARG A 89 -55.72 29.03 -0.71
CA ARG A 89 -56.98 28.29 -0.63
C ARG A 89 -56.78 26.85 -0.18
N ILE A 90 -55.80 26.15 -0.78
CA ILE A 90 -55.48 24.76 -0.40
C ILE A 90 -55.11 24.70 1.08
N LYS A 91 -54.19 25.57 1.53
CA LYS A 91 -53.76 25.65 2.94
C LYS A 91 -54.94 25.91 3.90
N ALA A 92 -55.85 26.81 3.55
CA ALA A 92 -57.03 27.12 4.36
C ALA A 92 -58.04 25.96 4.45
N SER A 93 -58.06 25.06 3.45
CA SER A 93 -58.97 23.90 3.40
C SER A 93 -58.42 22.62 4.08
N MET A 94 -57.17 22.64 4.56
CA MET A 94 -56.49 21.45 5.09
C MET A 94 -56.50 21.38 6.62
N SER A 95 -56.57 20.15 7.17
CA SER A 95 -56.31 19.84 8.58
C SER A 95 -54.80 19.77 8.84
N PRO A 96 -54.28 20.26 9.99
CA PRO A 96 -52.83 20.44 10.24
C PRO A 96 -51.95 19.16 10.18
N LEU A 97 -52.55 17.97 10.02
CA LEU A 97 -51.86 16.67 10.00
C LEU A 97 -51.65 16.06 8.60
N LYS A 98 -52.13 16.68 7.50
CA LYS A 98 -51.97 16.16 6.13
C LYS A 98 -50.96 16.97 5.31
N ALA A 99 -50.15 16.27 4.50
CA ALA A 99 -49.23 16.89 3.55
C ALA A 99 -49.96 17.82 2.56
N PRO A 100 -49.33 18.94 2.14
CA PRO A 100 -49.96 19.92 1.28
C PRO A 100 -50.39 19.29 -0.05
N LYS A 101 -51.65 19.50 -0.44
CA LYS A 101 -52.23 18.99 -1.71
C LYS A 101 -51.81 19.80 -2.94
N GLY A 102 -50.98 20.83 -2.78
CA GLY A 102 -50.52 21.69 -3.85
C GLY A 102 -49.46 22.67 -3.37
N GLU A 103 -48.35 22.77 -4.11
CA GLU A 103 -47.25 23.69 -3.81
C GLU A 103 -46.62 24.24 -5.09
N ILE A 104 -45.96 25.39 -4.99
CA ILE A 104 -45.10 25.89 -6.07
C ILE A 104 -43.80 25.10 -6.00
N SER A 105 -43.46 24.43 -7.09
CA SER A 105 -42.32 23.52 -7.17
C SER A 105 -41.46 23.84 -8.37
N TYR A 106 -40.16 23.64 -8.21
CA TYR A 106 -39.18 23.69 -9.29
C TYR A 106 -39.03 22.31 -9.92
N SER A 107 -39.26 22.23 -11.23
CA SER A 107 -39.00 21.05 -12.06
C SER A 107 -37.63 21.19 -12.72
N ARG A 108 -36.59 20.60 -12.11
CA ARG A 108 -35.21 20.64 -12.63
C ARG A 108 -35.08 20.13 -14.06
N GLU A 109 -35.80 19.06 -14.41
CA GLU A 109 -35.75 18.48 -15.77
C GLU A 109 -36.29 19.41 -16.85
N GLN A 110 -37.23 20.28 -16.49
CA GLN A 110 -37.84 21.23 -17.41
C GLN A 110 -37.35 22.66 -17.19
N GLU A 111 -36.43 22.85 -16.25
CA GLU A 111 -35.92 24.15 -15.82
C GLU A 111 -37.06 25.15 -15.49
N ALA A 112 -38.17 24.67 -14.91
CA ALA A 112 -39.41 25.45 -14.83
C ALA A 112 -40.01 25.50 -13.43
N VAL A 113 -40.66 26.62 -13.09
CA VAL A 113 -41.39 26.80 -11.83
C VAL A 113 -42.89 26.71 -12.10
N TRP A 114 -43.52 25.69 -11.52
CA TRP A 114 -44.91 25.35 -11.78
C TRP A 114 -45.66 25.00 -10.50
N PHE A 115 -46.99 24.97 -10.60
CA PHE A 115 -47.83 24.45 -9.54
C PHE A 115 -47.87 22.92 -9.60
N LYS A 116 -47.54 22.26 -8.49
CA LYS A 116 -47.54 20.80 -8.37
C LYS A 116 -48.65 20.36 -7.41
N GLY A 117 -49.67 19.66 -7.93
CA GLY A 117 -50.83 19.19 -7.16
C GLY A 117 -51.10 17.70 -7.36
N LYS A 118 -50.77 16.86 -6.38
CA LYS A 118 -51.11 15.42 -6.41
C LYS A 118 -52.59 15.23 -6.05
N GLN A 119 -53.37 14.60 -6.94
CA GLN A 119 -54.83 14.40 -6.78
C GLN A 119 -55.62 15.71 -6.66
N PHE A 120 -55.11 16.79 -7.25
CA PHE A 120 -55.84 18.05 -7.33
C PHE A 120 -56.97 17.92 -8.37
N MET A 121 -58.19 17.73 -7.89
CA MET A 121 -59.41 17.85 -8.69
C MET A 121 -60.04 19.21 -8.37
N PRO A 122 -60.21 20.11 -9.34
CA PRO A 122 -60.86 21.40 -9.11
C PRO A 122 -62.36 21.19 -8.94
N ASP A 123 -62.82 20.84 -7.74
CA ASP A 123 -64.24 20.92 -7.42
C ASP A 123 -64.59 22.41 -7.26
N VAL A 124 -65.10 22.98 -8.34
CA VAL A 124 -65.49 24.40 -8.45
C VAL A 124 -66.74 24.64 -7.59
N TRP A 125 -66.55 25.22 -6.40
CA TRP A 125 -67.62 25.83 -5.62
C TRP A 125 -67.70 27.31 -5.95
N THR A 126 -68.84 27.74 -6.50
CA THR A 126 -69.11 29.08 -7.02
C THR A 126 -68.97 30.18 -5.95
N GLY A 127 -68.11 31.17 -6.21
CA GLY A 127 -68.05 32.44 -5.49
C GLY A 127 -66.92 32.59 -4.46
N SER A 128 -65.85 31.80 -4.53
CA SER A 128 -64.75 31.81 -3.53
C SER A 128 -63.43 32.40 -4.08
N PRO A 129 -62.60 33.07 -3.24
CA PRO A 129 -61.30 33.60 -3.65
C PRO A 129 -60.40 32.51 -4.28
N GLY A 130 -59.82 32.80 -5.44
CA GLY A 130 -58.94 31.87 -6.18
C GLY A 130 -59.64 30.94 -7.18
N GLU A 131 -60.98 30.97 -7.30
CA GLU A 131 -61.72 30.15 -8.27
C GLU A 131 -61.35 30.46 -9.74
N GLU A 132 -61.24 31.75 -10.09
CA GLU A 132 -60.88 32.17 -11.45
C GLU A 132 -59.46 31.72 -11.84
N HIS A 133 -58.52 31.70 -10.89
CA HIS A 133 -57.14 31.28 -11.09
C HIS A 133 -57.05 29.77 -11.34
N ILE A 134 -57.87 28.96 -10.64
CA ILE A 134 -57.95 27.51 -10.87
C ILE A 134 -58.49 27.20 -12.27
N LYS A 135 -59.44 27.98 -12.80
CA LYS A 135 -59.95 27.81 -14.17
C LYS A 135 -58.90 28.11 -15.25
N GLN A 136 -57.89 28.90 -14.93
CA GLN A 136 -56.79 29.25 -15.84
C GLN A 136 -55.64 28.23 -15.84
N LEU A 137 -55.64 27.26 -14.91
CA LEU A 137 -54.64 26.21 -14.87
C LEU A 137 -54.77 25.28 -16.09
N LYS A 138 -53.65 25.08 -16.78
CA LYS A 138 -53.47 24.06 -17.80
C LYS A 138 -52.35 23.12 -17.37
N HIS A 139 -52.32 21.90 -17.92
CA HIS A 139 -51.19 21.01 -17.68
C HIS A 139 -49.90 21.63 -18.22
N ALA A 140 -48.82 21.52 -17.43
CA ALA A 140 -47.49 21.90 -17.87
C ALA A 140 -47.05 20.99 -19.04
N LEU A 141 -46.37 21.59 -20.02
CA LEU A 141 -45.90 20.92 -21.21
C LEU A 141 -44.37 20.92 -21.23
N ASP A 142 -43.78 19.84 -21.75
CA ASP A 142 -42.33 19.76 -21.99
C ASP A 142 -41.95 20.56 -23.24
N SER A 143 -40.64 20.66 -23.50
CA SER A 143 -40.11 21.31 -24.70
C SER A 143 -40.58 20.70 -26.04
N LYS A 144 -41.21 19.52 -26.01
CA LYS A 144 -41.79 18.83 -27.17
C LYS A 144 -43.32 18.93 -27.22
N GLY A 145 -43.93 19.74 -26.34
CA GLY A 145 -45.38 19.94 -26.27
C GLY A 145 -46.16 18.79 -25.61
N ARG A 146 -45.50 17.87 -24.92
CA ARG A 146 -46.12 16.73 -24.23
C ARG A 146 -46.37 17.08 -22.76
N LYS A 147 -47.46 16.57 -22.18
CA LYS A 147 -47.78 16.82 -20.76
C LYS A 147 -46.69 16.26 -19.84
N VAL A 148 -46.22 17.09 -18.90
CA VAL A 148 -45.25 16.71 -17.87
C VAL A 148 -46.01 16.13 -16.68
N GLY A 149 -46.16 14.82 -16.65
CA GLY A 149 -46.93 14.14 -15.60
C GLY A 149 -48.40 14.57 -15.53
N MET A 150 -49.10 14.12 -14.49
CA MET A 150 -50.50 14.49 -14.25
C MET A 150 -50.62 15.56 -13.16
N GLU A 151 -49.57 15.76 -12.37
CA GLU A 151 -49.54 16.63 -11.21
C GLU A 151 -49.02 18.06 -11.46
N TRP A 152 -48.49 18.36 -12.66
CA TRP A 152 -47.89 19.67 -12.96
C TRP A 152 -48.82 20.56 -13.77
N PHE A 153 -49.00 21.79 -13.30
CA PHE A 153 -49.88 22.79 -13.88
C PHE A 153 -49.19 24.15 -13.99
N THR A 154 -49.58 24.89 -15.02
CA THR A 154 -49.09 26.24 -15.31
C THR A 154 -50.22 27.12 -15.84
N THR A 155 -49.97 28.40 -16.06
CA THR A 155 -50.88 29.33 -16.75
C THR A 155 -50.19 29.90 -17.99
N ALA A 156 -50.97 30.49 -18.91
CA ALA A 156 -50.39 31.16 -20.08
C ALA A 156 -49.45 32.32 -19.70
N LYS A 157 -49.76 33.01 -18.60
CA LYS A 157 -48.97 34.14 -18.10
C LYS A 157 -47.66 33.68 -17.49
N VAL A 158 -47.67 32.66 -16.62
CA VAL A 158 -46.45 32.07 -16.05
C VAL A 158 -45.55 31.49 -17.14
N ASP A 159 -46.09 30.76 -18.11
CA ASP A 159 -45.29 30.24 -19.24
C ASP A 159 -44.65 31.36 -20.07
N THR A 160 -45.37 32.46 -20.30
CA THR A 160 -44.85 33.61 -21.05
C THR A 160 -43.72 34.31 -20.27
N ALA A 161 -43.90 34.51 -18.96
CA ALA A 161 -42.89 35.12 -18.11
C ALA A 161 -41.65 34.22 -17.97
N LEU A 162 -41.85 32.91 -17.81
CA LEU A 162 -40.77 31.92 -17.73
C LEU A 162 -39.97 31.87 -19.03
N SER A 163 -40.64 31.90 -20.18
CA SER A 163 -39.98 31.94 -21.50
C SER A 163 -39.10 33.19 -21.65
N ARG A 164 -39.61 34.36 -21.23
CA ARG A 164 -38.83 35.62 -21.25
C ARG A 164 -37.62 35.56 -20.31
N TYR A 165 -37.78 34.98 -19.13
CA TYR A 165 -36.69 34.79 -18.17
C TYR A 165 -35.60 33.85 -18.70
N HIS A 166 -35.98 32.75 -19.37
CA HIS A 166 -35.02 31.87 -20.05
C HIS A 166 -34.29 32.57 -21.19
N GLU A 167 -35.01 33.36 -22.01
CA GLU A 167 -34.41 34.13 -23.10
C GLU A 167 -33.39 35.16 -22.58
N ALA A 168 -33.76 35.90 -21.52
CA ALA A 168 -32.86 36.85 -20.86
C ALA A 168 -31.61 36.15 -20.30
N ASN A 169 -31.77 35.01 -19.62
CA ASN A 169 -30.65 34.21 -19.11
C ASN A 169 -29.75 33.67 -20.23
N ALA A 170 -30.34 33.17 -21.32
CA ALA A 170 -29.58 32.68 -22.47
C ALA A 170 -28.75 33.80 -23.11
N LYS A 171 -29.33 35.00 -23.25
CA LYS A 171 -28.63 36.19 -23.74
C LYS A 171 -27.50 36.61 -22.81
N ALA A 172 -27.75 36.68 -21.50
CA ALA A 172 -26.74 37.02 -20.49
C ALA A 172 -25.58 36.02 -20.49
N LYS A 173 -25.89 34.72 -20.48
CA LYS A 173 -24.90 33.64 -20.57
C LYS A 173 -24.06 33.74 -21.84
N SER A 174 -24.69 34.01 -22.98
CA SER A 174 -23.97 34.19 -24.26
C SER A 174 -23.03 35.39 -24.21
N ARG A 175 -23.48 36.53 -23.65
CA ARG A 175 -22.68 37.75 -23.55
C ARG A 175 -21.48 37.57 -22.62
N VAL A 176 -21.68 36.96 -21.45
CA VAL A 176 -20.59 36.62 -20.52
C VAL A 176 -19.56 35.71 -21.19
N LEU A 177 -20.03 34.71 -21.92
CA LEU A 177 -19.15 33.74 -22.58
C LEU A 177 -18.36 34.36 -23.73
N GLU A 178 -18.93 35.31 -24.46
CA GLU A 178 -18.25 36.13 -25.46
C GLU A 178 -17.10 36.93 -24.82
N LEU A 179 -17.38 37.69 -23.75
CA LEU A 179 -16.36 38.48 -23.03
C LEU A 179 -15.24 37.61 -22.47
N LEU A 180 -15.56 36.43 -21.93
CA LEU A 180 -14.55 35.48 -21.46
C LEU A 180 -13.68 34.93 -22.59
N ARG A 181 -14.24 34.69 -23.78
CA ARG A 181 -13.48 34.26 -24.96
C ARG A 181 -12.58 35.36 -25.51
N GLU A 182 -13.06 36.61 -25.52
CA GLU A 182 -12.26 37.78 -25.89
C GLU A 182 -11.07 37.92 -24.95
N LEU A 183 -11.30 37.91 -23.63
CA LEU A 183 -10.24 37.93 -22.62
C LEU A 183 -9.24 36.78 -22.82
N ALA A 184 -9.72 35.56 -23.02
CA ALA A 184 -8.85 34.41 -23.26
C ALA A 184 -7.97 34.60 -24.51
N THR A 185 -8.54 35.16 -25.59
CA THR A 185 -7.81 35.45 -26.83
C THR A 185 -6.73 36.51 -26.61
N GLU A 186 -7.03 37.55 -25.84
CA GLU A 186 -6.05 38.59 -25.49
C GLU A 186 -4.91 38.04 -24.63
N LEU A 187 -5.23 37.18 -23.65
CA LEU A 187 -4.26 36.56 -22.76
C LEU A 187 -3.41 35.48 -23.46
N GLN A 188 -3.81 35.01 -24.64
CA GLN A 188 -3.10 33.97 -25.40
C GLN A 188 -1.63 34.35 -25.66
N SER A 189 -1.36 35.63 -25.93
CA SER A 189 0.00 36.14 -26.14
C SER A 189 0.87 36.12 -24.87
N HIS A 190 0.25 36.01 -23.70
CA HIS A 190 0.88 36.00 -22.38
C HIS A 190 0.90 34.62 -21.70
N ILE A 191 0.45 33.56 -22.38
CA ILE A 191 0.29 32.22 -21.78
C ILE A 191 1.56 31.71 -21.09
N ASN A 192 2.73 31.90 -21.71
CA ASN A 192 4.01 31.46 -21.14
C ASN A 192 4.33 32.16 -19.81
N ILE A 193 3.96 33.44 -19.68
CA ILE A 193 4.17 34.22 -18.47
C ILE A 193 3.20 33.76 -17.38
N ILE A 194 1.95 33.51 -17.72
CA ILE A 194 0.93 33.00 -16.78
C ILE A 194 1.34 31.63 -16.23
N VAL A 195 1.75 30.70 -17.10
CA VAL A 195 2.22 29.37 -16.70
C VAL A 195 3.46 29.47 -15.81
N PHE A 196 4.45 30.26 -16.21
CA PHE A 196 5.66 30.47 -15.41
C PHE A 196 5.35 31.05 -14.03
N SER A 197 4.52 32.08 -13.95
CA SER A 197 4.10 32.70 -12.70
C SER A 197 3.32 31.74 -11.81
N SER A 198 2.46 30.91 -12.39
CA SER A 198 1.75 29.85 -11.65
C SER A 198 2.73 28.83 -11.05
N THR A 199 3.70 28.35 -11.84
CA THR A 199 4.75 27.43 -11.35
C THR A 199 5.57 28.07 -10.24
N LEU A 200 5.99 29.33 -10.41
CA LEU A 200 6.75 30.06 -9.40
C LEU A 200 5.95 30.27 -8.12
N LEU A 201 4.64 30.56 -8.22
CA LEU A 201 3.75 30.68 -7.08
C LEU A 201 3.64 29.36 -6.31
N VAL A 202 3.52 28.23 -7.01
CA VAL A 202 3.46 26.89 -6.39
C VAL A 202 4.76 26.59 -5.65
N ILE A 203 5.92 26.82 -6.29
CA ILE A 203 7.24 26.62 -5.67
C ILE A 203 7.38 27.52 -4.43
N THR A 204 7.04 28.80 -4.55
CA THR A 204 7.15 29.78 -3.46
C THR A 204 6.23 29.42 -2.29
N LYS A 205 4.98 29.00 -2.56
CA LYS A 205 4.05 28.53 -1.54
C LYS A 205 4.57 27.28 -0.83
N ALA A 206 5.11 26.31 -1.57
CA ALA A 206 5.67 25.09 -1.00
C ALA A 206 6.89 25.39 -0.12
N LEU A 207 7.82 26.21 -0.60
CA LEU A 207 9.01 26.63 0.17
C LEU A 207 8.62 27.44 1.41
N TYR A 208 7.69 28.39 1.28
CA TYR A 208 7.18 29.17 2.41
C TYR A 208 6.53 28.28 3.47
N ALA A 209 5.69 27.33 3.05
CA ALA A 209 5.06 26.37 3.95
C ALA A 209 6.10 25.50 4.67
N HIS A 210 7.10 24.99 3.94
CA HIS A 210 8.19 24.20 4.51
C HIS A 210 8.99 24.99 5.54
N VAL A 211 9.40 26.22 5.20
CA VAL A 211 10.18 27.07 6.12
C VAL A 211 9.34 27.50 7.32
N SER A 212 8.06 27.80 7.13
CA SER A 212 7.14 28.16 8.22
C SER A 212 7.00 27.00 9.22
N GLU A 213 6.73 25.78 8.73
CA GLU A 213 6.62 24.60 9.58
C GLU A 213 7.97 24.19 10.17
N GLY A 214 9.06 24.27 9.40
CA GLY A 214 10.41 24.01 9.87
C GLY A 214 10.80 24.95 11.02
N ARG A 215 10.52 26.24 10.90
CA ARG A 215 10.75 27.22 11.98
C ARG A 215 9.90 26.94 13.20
N ARG A 216 8.60 26.66 13.03
CA ARG A 216 7.69 26.28 14.12
C ARG A 216 8.21 25.06 14.88
N ARG A 217 8.76 24.09 14.16
CA ARG A 217 9.33 22.84 14.70
C ARG A 217 10.81 22.94 15.07
N LYS A 218 11.44 24.12 14.99
CA LYS A 218 12.87 24.34 15.27
C LYS A 218 13.82 23.45 14.45
N TRP A 219 13.43 23.12 13.21
CA TRP A 219 14.31 22.46 12.25
C TRP A 219 15.40 23.43 11.78
N VAL A 220 16.47 22.90 11.21
CA VAL A 220 17.63 23.69 10.78
C VAL A 220 17.99 23.42 9.33
N PHE A 221 18.60 24.39 8.65
CA PHE A 221 19.21 24.13 7.35
C PHE A 221 20.51 23.33 7.56
N PRO A 222 20.70 22.19 6.87
CA PRO A 222 21.92 21.42 6.97
C PRO A 222 23.07 22.10 6.21
N THR A 223 24.29 21.83 6.64
CA THR A 223 25.50 22.13 5.87
C THR A 223 25.79 20.95 4.95
N ILE A 224 25.80 21.19 3.64
CA ILE A 224 26.12 20.15 2.65
C ILE A 224 27.63 20.13 2.40
N VAL A 225 28.26 18.97 2.56
CA VAL A 225 29.69 18.79 2.30
C VAL A 225 29.87 18.13 0.95
N GLU A 226 30.54 18.84 0.05
CA GLU A 226 30.98 18.29 -1.23
C GLU A 226 32.41 17.78 -1.08
N SER A 227 32.68 16.55 -1.53
CA SER A 227 34.02 15.95 -1.49
C SER A 227 34.94 16.74 -2.42
N GLN A 228 35.71 17.69 -1.89
CA GLN A 228 36.69 18.47 -2.66
C GLN A 228 37.84 17.57 -3.11
N LYS A 229 38.22 17.68 -4.40
CA LYS A 229 39.57 17.30 -4.84
C LYS A 229 40.50 18.45 -4.48
N LEU A 230 41.48 18.23 -3.60
CA LEU A 230 42.59 19.18 -3.45
C LEU A 230 43.46 19.14 -4.72
N GLU A 231 43.88 20.30 -5.22
CA GLU A 231 44.75 20.44 -6.41
C GLU A 231 46.21 20.00 -6.17
N ASP A 232 46.63 19.71 -4.94
CA ASP A 232 48.00 19.31 -4.63
C ASP A 232 48.11 17.81 -4.32
N GLY A 233 47.96 16.94 -5.35
CA GLY A 233 48.56 15.58 -5.50
C GLY A 233 48.59 14.56 -4.34
N LYS A 234 48.07 14.90 -3.16
CA LYS A 234 47.99 14.13 -1.93
C LYS A 234 46.51 14.09 -1.58
N SER A 235 45.83 13.06 -2.10
CA SER A 235 44.48 12.73 -1.68
C SER A 235 44.52 12.27 -0.22
N PHE A 236 44.35 13.21 0.72
CA PHE A 236 43.66 12.84 1.95
C PHE A 236 42.20 12.66 1.55
N ASP A 237 41.79 11.41 1.31
CA ASP A 237 40.38 11.00 1.25
C ASP A 237 39.84 11.30 2.65
N LYS A 238 39.46 12.57 2.90
CA LYS A 238 38.81 12.96 4.14
C LYS A 238 37.46 12.28 4.05
N ASN A 239 37.32 11.13 4.71
CA ASN A 239 36.11 10.31 4.71
C ASN A 239 34.89 11.24 4.82
N CYS A 240 33.91 11.05 3.93
CA CYS A 240 32.65 11.79 3.98
C CYS A 240 32.03 11.54 5.36
N GLU A 241 32.12 12.52 6.25
CA GLU A 241 31.57 12.43 7.59
C GLU A 241 30.15 13.00 7.57
N MET A 242 29.20 12.22 8.08
CA MET A 242 27.85 12.70 8.35
C MET A 242 27.71 12.93 9.86
N LYS A 243 27.28 14.12 10.25
CA LYS A 243 27.04 14.48 11.65
C LYS A 243 25.70 15.15 11.81
N ILE A 244 24.77 14.51 12.51
CA ILE A 244 23.44 15.05 12.82
C ILE A 244 23.28 15.05 14.34
N VAL A 245 23.16 16.24 14.93
CA VAL A 245 23.01 16.43 16.38
C VAL A 245 21.56 16.76 16.68
N GLY A 246 20.99 16.11 17.70
CA GLY A 246 19.61 16.36 18.11
C GLY A 246 18.57 15.90 17.09
N LEU A 247 18.86 14.82 16.34
CA LEU A 247 17.94 14.23 15.37
C LEU A 247 16.65 13.79 16.07
N LEU A 248 15.54 14.22 15.48
CA LEU A 248 14.18 13.90 15.89
C LEU A 248 13.43 13.20 14.75
N PRO A 249 12.53 12.25 15.05
CA PRO A 249 11.61 11.74 14.05
C PRO A 249 10.70 12.86 13.51
N TYR A 250 10.68 13.03 12.19
CA TYR A 250 9.99 14.16 11.54
C TYR A 250 8.47 14.20 11.79
N TRP A 251 7.87 13.05 12.14
CA TRP A 251 6.46 12.90 12.45
C TRP A 251 6.11 13.25 13.91
N LEU A 252 7.10 13.43 14.79
CA LEU A 252 6.87 13.84 16.18
C LEU A 252 6.92 15.36 16.32
N ASN A 253 6.08 15.87 17.20
CA ASN A 253 6.02 17.30 17.53
C ASN A 253 6.78 17.56 18.82
N ILE A 254 7.73 18.49 18.79
CA ILE A 254 8.51 18.89 19.97
C ILE A 254 7.58 19.40 21.10
N ALA A 255 6.46 20.05 20.74
CA ALA A 255 5.53 20.61 21.71
C ALA A 255 4.72 19.55 22.48
N GLU A 256 4.56 18.34 21.94
CA GLU A 256 3.80 17.26 22.56
C GLU A 256 4.62 16.52 23.65
N GLY A 257 5.92 16.78 23.72
CA GLY A 257 6.83 16.13 24.66
C GLY A 257 7.08 14.65 24.33
N GLY A 258 8.13 14.06 24.92
CA GLY A 258 8.38 12.61 24.86
C GLY A 258 9.24 12.08 23.71
N ALA A 259 9.69 12.92 22.77
CA ALA A 259 10.63 12.49 21.73
C ALA A 259 12.08 12.49 22.26
N VAL A 260 12.81 11.39 22.02
CA VAL A 260 14.22 11.26 22.41
C VAL A 260 15.12 11.72 21.27
N HIS A 261 15.93 12.74 21.55
CA HIS A 261 16.91 13.30 20.62
C HIS A 261 18.12 12.37 20.48
N ASN A 262 18.57 12.15 19.25
CA ASN A 262 19.69 11.29 18.94
C ASN A 262 20.81 12.03 18.21
N THR A 263 22.06 11.71 18.52
CA THR A 263 23.22 12.22 17.79
C THR A 263 23.79 11.09 16.93
N VAL A 264 23.97 11.36 15.64
CA VAL A 264 24.50 10.41 14.65
C VAL A 264 25.79 11.00 14.08
N GLU A 265 26.93 10.42 14.45
CA GLU A 265 28.26 10.80 13.96
C GLU A 265 28.87 9.62 13.22
N MET A 266 28.77 9.63 11.89
CA MET A 266 29.02 8.49 11.03
C MET A 266 30.14 8.78 10.04
N GLN A 267 31.18 7.95 10.12
CA GLN A 267 32.33 7.94 9.20
C GLN A 267 32.43 6.63 8.39
N SER A 268 31.59 5.64 8.73
CA SER A 268 31.56 4.30 8.15
C SER A 268 30.21 3.64 8.41
N LEU A 269 30.06 2.38 7.98
CA LEU A 269 28.87 1.56 8.22
C LEU A 269 28.67 1.28 9.71
N PHE A 270 27.43 1.41 10.20
CA PHE A 270 27.04 0.98 11.53
C PHE A 270 26.32 -0.37 11.49
N LEU A 271 26.73 -1.27 12.38
CA LEU A 271 25.96 -2.45 12.72
C LEU A 271 25.15 -2.16 13.98
N LEU A 272 23.84 -1.96 13.81
CA LEU A 272 22.92 -1.53 14.86
C LEU A 272 22.17 -2.70 15.49
N THR A 273 22.23 -2.80 16.81
CA THR A 273 21.47 -3.77 17.61
C THR A 273 20.54 -3.09 18.60
N GLY A 274 19.64 -3.84 19.21
CA GLY A 274 18.70 -3.33 20.20
C GLY A 274 17.41 -4.13 20.20
N PRO A 275 16.64 -4.09 21.30
CA PRO A 275 15.41 -4.84 21.41
C PRO A 275 14.35 -4.35 20.42
N ASN A 276 13.32 -5.19 20.21
CA ASN A 276 12.12 -4.78 19.49
C ASN A 276 11.43 -3.65 20.25
N GLY A 277 10.91 -2.66 19.53
CA GLY A 277 10.39 -1.43 20.13
C GLY A 277 11.46 -0.45 20.65
N GLY A 278 12.75 -0.78 20.55
CA GLY A 278 13.86 0.09 20.97
C GLY A 278 14.14 1.29 20.06
N GLY A 279 13.42 1.42 18.94
CA GLY A 279 13.52 2.59 18.04
C GLY A 279 14.44 2.45 16.84
N LYS A 280 14.97 1.25 16.54
CA LYS A 280 15.86 0.98 15.38
C LYS A 280 15.27 1.50 14.06
N SER A 281 14.10 1.01 13.65
CA SER A 281 13.44 1.42 12.40
C SER A 281 13.10 2.91 12.38
N SER A 282 12.72 3.48 13.53
CA SER A 282 12.44 4.92 13.66
C SER A 282 13.69 5.76 13.43
N LEU A 283 14.84 5.34 13.98
CA LEU A 283 16.12 6.00 13.76
C LEU A 283 16.52 5.95 12.28
N LEU A 284 16.45 4.78 11.64
CA LEU A 284 16.76 4.62 10.21
C LEU A 284 15.90 5.55 9.34
N ARG A 285 14.59 5.58 9.57
CA ARG A 285 13.67 6.49 8.85
C ARG A 285 13.98 7.96 9.09
N SER A 286 14.35 8.32 10.31
CA SER A 286 14.69 9.70 10.67
C SER A 286 15.97 10.16 9.98
N ILE A 287 17.00 9.30 9.93
CA ILE A 287 18.25 9.56 9.21
C ILE A 287 17.98 9.67 7.71
N CYS A 288 17.20 8.74 7.14
CA CYS A 288 16.83 8.76 5.72
C CYS A 288 16.13 10.07 5.33
N ALA A 289 15.13 10.47 6.12
CA ALA A 289 14.39 11.71 5.90
C ALA A 289 15.28 12.94 6.05
N ALA A 290 16.14 13.00 7.07
CA ALA A 290 17.07 14.11 7.26
C ALA A 290 18.07 14.22 6.10
N ALA A 291 18.63 13.10 5.65
CA ALA A 291 19.53 13.05 4.49
C ALA A 291 18.83 13.53 3.22
N LEU A 292 17.63 13.01 2.93
CA LEU A 292 16.84 13.37 1.75
C LEU A 292 16.46 14.86 1.75
N LEU A 293 15.91 15.36 2.87
CA LEU A 293 15.59 16.77 3.03
C LEU A 293 16.83 17.65 2.82
N GLY A 294 17.97 17.24 3.39
CA GLY A 294 19.21 17.99 3.25
C GLY A 294 19.71 18.08 1.82
N ILE A 295 19.78 16.97 1.09
CA ILE A 295 20.20 16.99 -0.32
C ILE A 295 19.21 17.76 -1.22
N CYS A 296 17.94 17.87 -0.82
CA CYS A 296 16.94 18.71 -1.48
C CYS A 296 17.03 20.20 -1.11
N GLY A 297 17.96 20.60 -0.24
CA GLY A 297 18.10 21.99 0.22
C GLY A 297 17.01 22.43 1.21
N LEU A 298 16.38 21.48 1.89
CA LEU A 298 15.29 21.72 2.83
C LEU A 298 15.79 21.65 4.29
N MET A 299 15.07 22.33 5.19
CA MET A 299 15.31 22.22 6.64
C MET A 299 15.10 20.78 7.12
N VAL A 300 15.93 20.34 8.06
CA VAL A 300 15.97 18.97 8.61
C VAL A 300 15.58 18.93 10.10
N PRO A 301 14.99 17.84 10.61
CA PRO A 301 14.55 17.69 12.00
C PRO A 301 15.73 17.43 12.96
N ALA A 302 16.63 18.39 13.10
CA ALA A 302 17.81 18.31 13.94
C ALA A 302 18.16 19.68 14.56
N GLU A 303 19.04 19.69 15.55
CA GLU A 303 19.60 20.93 16.13
C GLU A 303 20.79 21.44 15.31
N SER A 304 21.57 20.53 14.72
CA SER A 304 22.56 20.85 13.69
C SER A 304 22.78 19.63 12.80
N ALA A 305 23.11 19.86 11.53
CA ALA A 305 23.31 18.79 10.57
C ALA A 305 24.40 19.13 9.56
N LEU A 306 25.35 18.21 9.42
CA LEU A 306 26.38 18.13 8.40
C LEU A 306 26.08 16.88 7.58
N ILE A 307 25.68 17.06 6.33
CA ILE A 307 25.21 15.98 5.46
C ILE A 307 26.09 15.97 4.20
N PRO A 308 26.80 14.87 3.90
CA PRO A 308 27.56 14.79 2.67
C PRO A 308 26.62 14.67 1.47
N TYR A 309 27.09 15.06 0.29
CA TYR A 309 26.37 14.76 -0.94
C TYR A 309 26.32 13.24 -1.18
N PHE A 310 25.11 12.70 -1.29
CA PHE A 310 24.88 11.29 -1.60
C PHE A 310 24.50 11.11 -3.06
N ASP A 311 25.10 10.11 -3.73
CA ASP A 311 24.67 9.72 -5.09
C ASP A 311 23.42 8.82 -5.07
N ALA A 312 23.24 8.07 -3.99
CA ALA A 312 22.06 7.27 -3.72
C ALA A 312 21.77 7.20 -2.21
N ILE A 313 20.49 7.29 -1.86
CA ILE A 313 19.98 6.95 -0.52
C ILE A 313 19.12 5.70 -0.68
N MET A 314 19.57 4.60 -0.07
CA MET A 314 18.92 3.29 -0.18
C MET A 314 18.33 2.90 1.16
N LEU A 315 17.04 2.60 1.19
CA LEU A 315 16.31 2.20 2.38
C LEU A 315 15.64 0.86 2.12
N HIS A 316 16.09 -0.19 2.80
CA HIS A 316 15.41 -1.48 2.82
C HIS A 316 14.75 -1.68 4.18
N MET A 317 13.42 -1.69 4.17
CA MET A 317 12.58 -2.05 5.31
C MET A 317 11.98 -3.44 5.05
N LYS A 318 11.23 -3.98 6.02
CA LYS A 318 10.56 -5.28 5.92
C LYS A 318 9.83 -5.47 4.60
N ALA A 319 10.23 -6.49 3.84
CA ALA A 319 9.54 -6.96 2.65
C ALA A 319 8.31 -7.79 3.03
N TYR A 320 7.25 -7.64 2.25
CA TYR A 320 6.03 -8.46 2.36
C TYR A 320 5.96 -9.43 1.19
N ASP A 321 5.20 -10.50 1.35
CA ASP A 321 4.91 -11.39 0.23
C ASP A 321 4.26 -10.59 -0.91
N SER A 322 4.57 -10.95 -2.15
CA SER A 322 3.82 -10.45 -3.32
C SER A 322 3.06 -11.63 -3.95
N PRO A 323 1.83 -11.91 -3.49
CA PRO A 323 0.99 -12.95 -4.07
C PRO A 323 0.72 -12.71 -5.56
N ALA A 324 0.59 -11.45 -5.97
CA ALA A 324 0.39 -11.07 -7.37
C ALA A 324 1.57 -11.51 -8.27
N ASP A 325 2.79 -11.43 -7.75
CA ASP A 325 4.01 -11.81 -8.48
C ASP A 325 4.47 -13.25 -8.22
N HIS A 326 3.71 -14.03 -7.42
CA HIS A 326 4.08 -15.38 -6.98
C HIS A 326 5.47 -15.44 -6.28
N LYS A 327 5.85 -14.37 -5.56
CA LYS A 327 7.15 -14.29 -4.86
C LYS A 327 6.97 -14.31 -3.34
N SER A 328 7.83 -15.07 -2.66
CA SER A 328 7.92 -15.02 -1.20
C SER A 328 8.61 -13.73 -0.74
N SER A 329 8.29 -13.30 0.48
CA SER A 329 8.94 -12.17 1.18
C SER A 329 10.46 -12.30 1.18
N PHE A 330 11.00 -13.49 1.43
CA PHE A 330 12.45 -13.72 1.35
C PHE A 330 13.00 -13.55 -0.08
N GLN A 331 12.29 -13.99 -1.11
CA GLN A 331 12.74 -13.81 -2.50
C GLN A 331 12.70 -12.33 -2.91
N VAL A 332 11.68 -11.58 -2.48
CA VAL A 332 11.59 -10.13 -2.68
C VAL A 332 12.75 -9.44 -1.96
N GLU A 333 12.98 -9.77 -0.69
CA GLU A 333 14.09 -9.27 0.13
C GLU A 333 15.45 -9.51 -0.55
N MET A 334 15.73 -10.72 -1.04
CA MET A 334 16.99 -11.02 -1.74
C MET A 334 17.13 -10.23 -3.05
N SER A 335 16.04 -10.00 -3.77
CA SER A 335 16.06 -9.19 -5.00
C SER A 335 16.34 -7.71 -4.71
N GLU A 336 15.79 -7.18 -3.63
CA GLU A 336 16.03 -5.80 -3.17
C GLU A 336 17.47 -5.64 -2.70
N LEU A 337 17.96 -6.54 -1.84
CA LEU A 337 19.36 -6.52 -1.37
C LEU A 337 20.36 -6.66 -2.52
N ARG A 338 20.07 -7.51 -3.52
CA ARG A 338 20.87 -7.59 -4.75
C ARG A 338 20.97 -6.23 -5.44
N SER A 339 19.85 -5.51 -5.54
CA SER A 339 19.80 -4.20 -6.19
C SER A 339 20.56 -3.14 -5.40
N ILE A 340 20.46 -3.17 -4.06
CA ILE A 340 21.21 -2.30 -3.16
C ILE A 340 22.71 -2.53 -3.35
N ILE A 341 23.17 -3.78 -3.21
CA ILE A 341 24.59 -4.12 -3.31
C ILE A 341 25.16 -3.75 -4.68
N ALA A 342 24.41 -4.01 -5.76
CA ALA A 342 24.85 -3.70 -7.12
C ALA A 342 24.96 -2.19 -7.40
N GLY A 343 24.13 -1.37 -6.76
CA GLY A 343 24.10 0.09 -6.95
C GLY A 343 24.88 0.90 -5.91
N THR A 344 25.35 0.28 -4.83
CA THR A 344 26.02 1.01 -3.73
C THR A 344 27.42 1.47 -4.14
N THR A 345 27.74 2.73 -3.85
CA THR A 345 29.08 3.29 -3.99
C THR A 345 29.58 3.82 -2.63
N LYS A 346 30.84 4.28 -2.58
CA LYS A 346 31.39 4.97 -1.40
C LYS A 346 30.67 6.28 -1.03
N LYS A 347 29.87 6.83 -1.95
CA LYS A 347 29.06 8.04 -1.77
C LYS A 347 27.58 7.75 -1.51
N SER A 348 27.22 6.49 -1.28
CA SER A 348 25.83 6.11 -0.99
C SER A 348 25.56 6.06 0.51
N LEU A 349 24.30 6.30 0.90
CA LEU A 349 23.77 6.07 2.24
C LEU A 349 22.89 4.81 2.22
N VAL A 350 23.32 3.75 2.91
CA VAL A 350 22.63 2.45 2.91
C VAL A 350 21.99 2.18 4.28
N LEU A 351 20.68 2.08 4.33
CA LEU A 351 19.90 1.88 5.55
C LEU A 351 19.07 0.61 5.42
N VAL A 352 19.41 -0.41 6.20
CA VAL A 352 18.82 -1.75 6.09
C VAL A 352 18.28 -2.17 7.45
N ASP A 353 17.01 -2.54 7.51
CA ASP A 353 16.35 -2.94 8.77
C ASP A 353 16.04 -4.44 8.79
N GLU A 354 16.68 -5.17 9.72
CA GLU A 354 16.43 -6.59 10.01
C GLU A 354 16.55 -7.55 8.81
N ILE A 355 17.76 -7.67 8.25
CA ILE A 355 18.09 -8.59 7.13
C ILE A 355 17.78 -10.06 7.47
N CYS A 356 17.28 -10.80 6.47
CA CYS A 356 17.08 -12.25 6.44
C CYS A 356 16.13 -12.78 7.52
N ARG A 357 15.07 -12.03 7.86
CA ARG A 357 14.06 -12.48 8.84
C ARG A 357 13.20 -13.65 8.34
N GLY A 358 13.00 -13.76 7.03
CA GLY A 358 12.10 -14.74 6.41
C GLY A 358 12.71 -16.14 6.18
N THR A 359 13.90 -16.42 6.71
CA THR A 359 14.63 -17.68 6.45
C THR A 359 15.19 -18.30 7.74
N GLU A 360 15.78 -19.47 7.61
CA GLU A 360 16.48 -20.16 8.71
C GLU A 360 17.57 -19.26 9.32
N THR A 361 17.53 -19.06 10.63
CA THR A 361 18.40 -18.12 11.36
C THR A 361 19.89 -18.33 11.07
N ALA A 362 20.36 -19.58 10.99
CA ALA A 362 21.76 -19.89 10.73
C ALA A 362 22.19 -19.39 9.33
N LYS A 363 21.43 -19.75 8.29
CA LYS A 363 21.69 -19.30 6.91
C LYS A 363 21.52 -17.79 6.78
N GLY A 364 20.47 -17.23 7.38
CA GLY A 364 20.22 -15.79 7.39
C GLY A 364 21.37 -15.01 8.02
N THR A 365 21.96 -15.53 9.10
CA THR A 365 23.13 -14.91 9.76
C THR A 365 24.35 -14.89 8.84
N CYS A 366 24.64 -15.99 8.15
CA CYS A 366 25.75 -16.05 7.19
C CYS A 366 25.56 -15.12 5.99
N ILE A 367 24.35 -15.07 5.42
CA ILE A 367 24.02 -14.16 4.32
C ILE A 367 24.15 -12.70 4.76
N ALA A 368 23.55 -12.34 5.90
CA ALA A 368 23.64 -10.99 6.44
C ALA A 368 25.09 -10.58 6.72
N GLY A 369 25.90 -11.48 7.30
CA GLY A 369 27.32 -11.25 7.55
C GLY A 369 28.11 -10.95 6.27
N SER A 370 27.89 -11.74 5.22
CA SER A 370 28.52 -11.54 3.90
C SER A 370 28.13 -10.21 3.25
N ILE A 371 26.86 -9.80 3.39
CA ILE A 371 26.37 -8.51 2.90
C ILE A 371 27.03 -7.35 3.66
N ILE A 372 27.10 -7.42 4.98
CA ILE A 372 27.76 -6.39 5.81
C ILE A 372 29.22 -6.26 5.43
N GLU A 373 29.94 -7.38 5.27
CA GLU A 373 31.35 -7.36 4.86
C GLU A 373 31.53 -6.73 3.47
N THR A 374 30.60 -6.98 2.55
CA THR A 374 30.60 -6.37 1.22
C THR A 374 30.40 -4.85 1.30
N LEU A 375 29.43 -4.39 2.10
CA LEU A 375 29.17 -2.95 2.29
C LEU A 375 30.33 -2.23 2.99
N ASP A 376 30.94 -2.87 4.01
CA ASP A 376 32.13 -2.36 4.69
C ASP A 376 33.31 -2.19 3.73
N ARG A 377 33.50 -3.16 2.82
CA ARG A 377 34.54 -3.12 1.78
C ARG A 377 34.31 -2.02 0.74
N ILE A 378 33.05 -1.74 0.38
CA ILE A 378 32.70 -0.62 -0.50
C ILE A 378 33.02 0.72 0.18
N GLY A 379 32.86 0.79 1.50
CA GLY A 379 33.13 2.00 2.29
C GLY A 379 31.99 3.02 2.21
N CYS A 380 30.74 2.56 2.04
CA CYS A 380 29.57 3.43 2.10
C CYS A 380 29.24 3.84 3.54
N LEU A 381 28.49 4.94 3.68
CA LEU A 381 27.85 5.28 4.95
C LEU A 381 26.55 4.50 5.09
N GLY A 382 26.16 4.17 6.31
CA GLY A 382 24.90 3.45 6.48
C GLY A 382 24.67 2.86 7.86
N ILE A 383 23.49 2.26 8.01
CA ILE A 383 23.13 1.45 9.17
C ILE A 383 22.53 0.15 8.67
N VAL A 384 23.10 -0.97 9.09
CA VAL A 384 22.48 -2.29 9.01
C VAL A 384 21.98 -2.66 10.41
N SER A 385 20.67 -2.67 10.62
CA SER A 385 20.07 -3.13 11.86
C SER A 385 19.89 -4.65 11.83
N THR A 386 20.15 -5.32 12.96
CA THR A 386 20.01 -6.78 13.04
C THR A 386 19.50 -7.25 14.40
N HIS A 387 18.78 -8.37 14.36
CA HIS A 387 18.40 -9.18 15.52
C HIS A 387 19.23 -10.48 15.58
N LEU A 388 20.10 -10.72 14.58
CA LEU A 388 20.89 -11.93 14.44
C LEU A 388 22.18 -11.81 15.25
N HIS A 389 22.14 -12.11 16.55
CA HIS A 389 23.32 -12.03 17.42
C HIS A 389 24.46 -12.98 17.01
N GLY A 390 24.16 -14.04 16.25
CA GLY A 390 25.19 -14.94 15.71
C GLY A 390 26.20 -14.25 14.78
N ILE A 391 25.86 -13.06 14.26
CA ILE A 391 26.74 -12.31 13.36
C ILE A 391 28.05 -11.91 14.02
N PHE A 392 28.04 -11.70 15.34
CA PHE A 392 29.23 -11.35 16.14
C PHE A 392 30.18 -12.53 16.37
N THR A 393 29.74 -13.75 16.06
CA THR A 393 30.56 -14.96 16.17
C THR A 393 31.11 -15.44 14.83
N LEU A 394 30.69 -14.80 13.73
CA LEU A 394 31.20 -15.13 12.40
C LEU A 394 32.61 -14.54 12.20
N PRO A 395 33.49 -15.24 11.45
CA PRO A 395 34.82 -14.73 11.12
C PRO A 395 34.76 -13.70 9.97
N LEU A 396 34.07 -12.58 10.19
CA LEU A 396 33.90 -11.52 9.19
C LEU A 396 35.16 -10.63 9.11
N ASN A 397 35.54 -10.24 7.90
CA ASN A 397 36.66 -9.32 7.66
C ASN A 397 36.20 -7.86 7.61
N LEU A 398 35.81 -7.31 8.77
CA LEU A 398 35.34 -5.93 8.91
C LEU A 398 36.49 -5.01 9.31
N LYS A 399 36.72 -3.95 8.54
CA LYS A 399 37.79 -2.96 8.79
C LYS A 399 37.28 -1.66 9.40
N ASN A 400 36.10 -1.21 8.97
CA ASN A 400 35.61 0.13 9.29
C ASN A 400 34.29 0.13 10.09
N THR A 401 33.57 -0.99 10.09
CA THR A 401 32.24 -1.10 10.69
C THR A 401 32.26 -0.81 12.19
N VAL A 402 31.35 0.06 12.64
CA VAL A 402 31.20 0.42 14.06
C VAL A 402 29.95 -0.22 14.64
N HIS A 403 30.06 -0.79 15.83
CA HIS A 403 28.93 -1.35 16.55
C HIS A 403 28.17 -0.25 17.30
N LYS A 404 26.86 -0.19 17.06
CA LYS A 404 25.94 0.70 17.76
C LYS A 404 24.77 -0.10 18.35
N ALA A 405 24.16 0.46 19.38
CA ALA A 405 23.01 -0.12 20.06
C ALA A 405 21.93 0.94 20.32
N MET A 406 20.68 0.51 20.34
CA MET A 406 19.61 1.26 20.99
C MET A 406 19.61 0.90 22.48
N GLY A 407 19.84 1.88 23.34
CA GLY A 407 20.05 1.70 24.77
C GLY A 407 18.80 1.22 25.51
N THR A 408 19.03 0.45 26.55
CA THR A 408 18.05 -0.04 27.51
C THR A 408 18.43 0.41 28.93
N ALA A 409 17.45 0.49 29.82
CA ALA A 409 17.67 0.78 31.22
C ALA A 409 16.77 -0.12 32.08
N CYS A 410 17.31 -0.63 33.19
CA CYS A 410 16.53 -1.34 34.18
C CYS A 410 15.91 -0.33 35.15
N ILE A 411 14.58 -0.26 35.18
CA ILE A 411 13.81 0.63 36.05
C ILE A 411 12.80 -0.25 36.81
N ASP A 412 12.86 -0.23 38.14
CA ASP A 412 12.01 -1.05 39.02
C ASP A 412 12.09 -2.57 38.71
N GLY A 413 13.29 -3.05 38.36
CA GLY A 413 13.51 -4.45 37.99
C GLY A 413 12.98 -4.84 36.61
N GLN A 414 12.51 -3.88 35.80
CA GLN A 414 12.07 -4.10 34.43
C GLN A 414 12.97 -3.39 33.43
N THR A 415 13.43 -4.13 32.42
CA THR A 415 14.20 -3.56 31.32
C THR A 415 13.28 -2.77 30.39
N LYS A 416 13.58 -1.49 30.20
CA LYS A 416 12.82 -0.56 29.34
C LYS A 416 13.72 0.04 28.26
N PRO A 417 13.20 0.28 27.04
CA PRO A 417 13.96 0.97 26.00
C PRO A 417 14.14 2.45 26.36
N THR A 418 15.34 2.98 26.12
CA THR A 418 15.63 4.42 26.30
C THR A 418 15.46 5.21 25.00
N TRP A 419 15.36 4.51 23.86
CA TRP A 419 15.35 5.07 22.51
C TRP A 419 16.56 5.96 22.16
N LYS A 420 17.65 5.87 22.93
CA LYS A 420 18.93 6.53 22.65
C LYS A 420 19.87 5.61 21.88
N LEU A 421 20.51 6.15 20.85
CA LEU A 421 21.63 5.54 20.15
C LEU A 421 22.87 5.63 21.04
N THR A 422 23.50 4.49 21.30
CA THR A 422 24.71 4.36 22.11
C THR A 422 25.75 3.52 21.39
N ASP A 423 27.01 3.63 21.80
CA ASP A 423 28.07 2.74 21.32
C ASP A 423 27.92 1.32 21.87
N GLY A 424 28.38 0.33 21.09
CA GLY A 424 28.47 -1.06 21.51
C GLY A 424 27.37 -1.96 20.94
N ILE A 425 27.14 -3.09 21.61
CA ILE A 425 26.23 -4.15 21.17
C ILE A 425 25.19 -4.39 22.26
N CYS A 426 23.91 -4.38 21.89
CA CYS A 426 22.82 -4.80 22.76
C CYS A 426 22.45 -6.26 22.46
N LYS A 427 22.56 -7.11 23.47
CA LYS A 427 22.10 -8.53 23.43
C LYS A 427 20.77 -8.75 24.14
N GLU A 428 20.22 -7.72 24.77
CA GLU A 428 18.94 -7.82 25.48
C GLU A 428 17.78 -7.97 24.50
N SER A 429 16.83 -8.82 24.87
CA SER A 429 15.56 -9.02 24.17
C SER A 429 14.43 -8.66 25.11
N LEU A 430 13.52 -7.79 24.67
CA LEU A 430 12.33 -7.39 25.43
C LEU A 430 11.09 -8.21 25.06
N ALA A 431 11.28 -9.40 24.48
CA ALA A 431 10.18 -10.17 23.91
C ALA A 431 9.16 -10.62 24.97
N PHE A 432 9.65 -11.13 26.11
CA PHE A 432 8.78 -11.60 27.21
C PHE A 432 8.11 -10.44 27.95
N GLU A 433 8.83 -9.34 28.19
CA GLU A 433 8.28 -8.12 28.79
C GLU A 433 7.22 -7.49 27.89
N THR A 434 7.40 -7.57 26.57
CA THR A 434 6.40 -7.11 25.59
C THR A 434 5.16 -8.01 25.66
N ALA A 435 5.32 -9.34 25.65
CA ALA A 435 4.19 -10.26 25.78
C ALA A 435 3.40 -10.02 27.08
N LYS A 436 4.11 -9.77 28.19
CA LYS A 436 3.49 -9.42 29.48
C LYS A 436 2.68 -8.14 29.41
N ARG A 437 3.21 -7.10 28.75
CA ARG A 437 2.53 -5.82 28.55
C ARG A 437 1.27 -5.94 27.70
N GLU A 438 1.30 -6.79 26.68
CA GLU A 438 0.14 -7.08 25.82
C GLU A 438 -0.90 -7.99 26.50
N GLY A 439 -0.70 -8.34 27.77
CA GLY A 439 -1.66 -9.11 28.57
C GLY A 439 -1.62 -10.61 28.32
N VAL A 440 -0.53 -11.15 27.77
CA VAL A 440 -0.35 -12.60 27.64
C VAL A 440 -0.30 -13.23 29.05
N PRO A 441 -1.06 -14.31 29.32
CA PRO A 441 -1.08 -14.94 30.64
C PRO A 441 0.31 -15.33 31.15
N GLU A 442 0.61 -14.99 32.42
CA GLU A 442 1.92 -15.24 33.05
C GLU A 442 2.34 -16.71 32.99
N ILE A 443 1.39 -17.65 33.01
CA ILE A 443 1.67 -19.08 32.90
C ILE A 443 2.29 -19.46 31.54
N ILE A 444 1.90 -18.78 30.46
CA ILE A 444 2.47 -18.99 29.12
C ILE A 444 3.87 -18.38 29.06
N ILE A 445 4.03 -17.16 29.59
CA ILE A 445 5.32 -16.46 29.62
C ILE A 445 6.35 -17.26 30.41
N LYS A 446 6.00 -17.68 31.63
CA LYS A 446 6.87 -18.50 32.48
C LYS A 446 7.27 -19.80 31.79
N ARG A 447 6.32 -20.47 31.11
CA ARG A 447 6.64 -21.68 30.35
C ARG A 447 7.59 -21.39 29.18
N ALA A 448 7.43 -20.26 28.49
CA ALA A 448 8.32 -19.85 27.41
C ALA A 448 9.74 -19.52 27.91
N GLU A 449 9.85 -18.89 29.09
CA GLU A 449 11.12 -18.64 29.78
C GLU A 449 11.83 -19.95 30.14
N ASP A 450 11.11 -20.91 30.74
CA ASP A 450 11.67 -22.23 31.08
C ASP A 450 12.21 -22.95 29.83
N LEU A 451 11.46 -22.91 28.72
CA LEU A 451 11.87 -23.50 27.45
C LEU A 451 13.11 -22.80 26.87
N TYR A 452 13.15 -21.47 26.92
CA TYR A 452 14.29 -20.68 26.47
C TYR A 452 15.56 -21.05 27.25
N LEU A 453 15.47 -21.12 28.58
CA LEU A 453 16.58 -21.53 29.44
C LEU A 453 17.08 -22.93 29.10
N SER A 454 16.18 -23.91 28.91
CA SER A 454 16.58 -25.29 28.58
C SER A 454 17.33 -25.41 27.25
N VAL A 455 16.96 -24.64 26.23
CA VAL A 455 17.52 -24.80 24.88
C VAL A 455 18.78 -23.96 24.69
N TYR A 456 18.81 -22.73 25.22
CA TYR A 456 19.88 -21.78 24.95
C TYR A 456 20.98 -21.77 26.01
N VAL A 457 20.68 -22.05 27.28
CA VAL A 457 21.72 -22.08 28.33
C VAL A 457 22.56 -23.36 28.23
N GLU A 458 21.97 -24.51 27.90
CA GLU A 458 22.74 -25.74 27.61
C GLU A 458 23.70 -25.56 26.41
N LYS A 459 23.30 -24.77 25.41
CA LYS A 459 24.13 -24.46 24.24
C LYS A 459 25.30 -23.53 24.57
N LEU A 460 25.10 -22.57 25.49
CA LEU A 460 26.18 -21.71 26.00
C LEU A 460 27.18 -22.51 26.86
N LEU A 461 26.69 -23.38 27.74
CA LEU A 461 27.53 -24.23 28.61
C LEU A 461 28.31 -25.31 27.85
N SER A 462 27.80 -25.78 26.70
CA SER A 462 28.53 -26.72 25.83
C SER A 462 29.61 -26.04 24.99
N THR A 463 29.43 -24.77 24.62
CA THR A 463 30.43 -24.01 23.85
C THR A 463 31.66 -23.64 24.69
N GLU A 464 31.49 -23.40 26.00
CA GLU A 464 32.61 -23.16 26.93
C GLU A 464 33.46 -24.41 27.22
N LYS A 465 32.91 -25.62 27.06
CA LYS A 465 33.66 -26.89 27.22
C LYS A 465 34.60 -27.19 26.06
N PHE A 466 34.31 -26.70 24.85
CA PHE A 466 35.19 -26.87 23.69
C PHE A 466 36.41 -25.93 23.72
N ALA A 467 36.32 -24.77 24.39
CA ALA A 467 37.45 -23.83 24.51
C ALA A 467 38.54 -24.27 25.50
N LYS A 468 38.34 -25.35 26.29
CA LYS A 468 39.29 -25.85 27.29
C LYS A 468 40.04 -27.13 26.90
N HIS A 469 39.83 -27.66 25.69
CA HIS A 469 40.41 -28.95 25.27
C HIS A 469 41.49 -28.85 24.17
N GLU A 470 41.84 -27.66 23.69
CA GLU A 470 42.99 -27.47 22.78
C GLU A 470 44.25 -27.03 23.53
N GLU A 471 44.70 -27.85 24.47
CA GLU A 471 46.08 -27.84 24.95
C GLU A 471 46.29 -29.20 25.62
N PHE A 472 46.72 -30.22 24.86
CA PHE A 472 47.64 -31.29 25.29
C PHE A 472 47.84 -32.36 24.20
N SER A 473 49.12 -32.68 23.96
CA SER A 473 49.73 -33.89 23.38
C SER A 473 49.68 -34.17 21.86
N THR A 474 50.78 -33.75 21.24
CA THR A 474 51.68 -34.47 20.32
C THR A 474 51.85 -36.01 20.46
N TYR A 475 52.14 -36.64 19.30
CA TYR A 475 52.88 -37.90 19.00
C TYR A 475 52.33 -39.27 19.46
N ILE A 476 52.04 -40.18 18.50
CA ILE A 476 52.79 -41.45 18.18
C ILE A 476 52.05 -42.33 17.12
N ASN A 477 52.88 -42.93 16.23
CA ASN A 477 52.73 -43.97 15.19
C ASN A 477 51.62 -45.05 15.23
N GLY A 478 51.29 -45.56 14.03
CA GLY A 478 51.57 -46.99 13.70
C GLY A 478 50.49 -47.86 13.02
N ASN A 479 50.62 -48.02 11.68
CA ASN A 479 50.52 -49.25 10.87
C ASN A 479 49.27 -50.18 10.74
N ASN A 480 49.11 -50.60 9.46
CA ASN A 480 48.64 -51.90 8.90
C ASN A 480 47.13 -52.17 8.75
N LEU A 481 46.59 -52.87 7.72
CA LEU A 481 46.97 -53.32 6.37
C LEU A 481 45.77 -54.14 5.82
N ASN A 482 45.71 -54.31 4.48
CA ASN A 482 44.94 -55.32 3.68
C ASN A 482 43.45 -54.98 3.44
N GLY A 483 42.87 -55.02 2.23
CA GLY A 483 43.05 -55.80 0.99
C GLY A 483 41.62 -56.22 0.58
N THR A 484 41.09 -56.12 -0.64
CA THR A 484 41.45 -56.83 -1.88
C THR A 484 40.51 -56.36 -3.02
N HIS A 485 41.03 -56.38 -4.25
CA HIS A 485 40.37 -56.13 -5.55
C HIS A 485 39.38 -57.25 -5.98
N VAL A 486 38.48 -56.97 -6.94
CA VAL A 486 38.49 -57.49 -8.35
C VAL A 486 37.10 -57.37 -9.04
N ASP A 487 37.12 -56.62 -10.15
CA ASP A 487 36.51 -56.74 -11.49
C ASP A 487 35.00 -56.88 -11.84
N SER A 488 34.74 -56.12 -12.90
CA SER A 488 33.63 -55.90 -13.83
C SER A 488 33.15 -57.08 -14.70
N LYS A 489 31.91 -56.99 -15.21
CA LYS A 489 31.52 -57.48 -16.55
C LYS A 489 30.21 -56.89 -17.10
N GLU A 490 30.19 -56.82 -18.43
CA GLU A 490 29.30 -56.12 -19.38
C GLU A 490 27.98 -56.82 -19.75
N ILE A 491 27.00 -55.99 -20.17
CA ILE A 491 26.12 -56.03 -21.38
C ILE A 491 25.53 -57.38 -21.86
N VAL A 492 24.20 -57.46 -21.99
CA VAL A 492 23.49 -58.03 -23.18
C VAL A 492 22.11 -57.37 -23.38
N SER A 493 21.84 -56.98 -24.62
CA SER A 493 20.59 -56.49 -25.23
C SER A 493 19.60 -57.60 -25.62
N GLY A 494 18.30 -57.32 -25.59
CA GLY A 494 17.28 -58.17 -26.24
C GLY A 494 15.99 -57.41 -26.53
N THR A 495 15.70 -57.19 -27.81
CA THR A 495 14.44 -56.70 -28.38
C THR A 495 13.52 -57.85 -28.78
N SER A 496 12.21 -57.70 -28.57
CA SER A 496 11.17 -58.34 -29.39
C SER A 496 9.85 -57.56 -29.30
N ASN A 497 9.38 -57.08 -30.46
CA ASN A 497 8.04 -56.53 -30.70
C ASN A 497 7.00 -57.65 -30.73
N GLU A 498 5.79 -57.40 -30.24
CA GLU A 498 4.54 -57.93 -30.82
C GLU A 498 3.31 -57.14 -30.33
N GLY A 499 2.46 -56.74 -31.28
CA GLY A 499 0.99 -56.89 -31.18
C GLY A 499 0.17 -55.83 -30.43
N ILE A 500 -0.48 -54.95 -31.21
CA ILE A 500 -1.52 -54.00 -30.81
C ILE A 500 -2.80 -54.71 -30.33
N SER A 501 -3.38 -54.24 -29.23
CA SER A 501 -4.80 -54.42 -28.87
C SER A 501 -5.34 -53.10 -28.33
N LEU A 502 -6.25 -52.48 -29.09
CA LEU A 502 -7.02 -51.31 -28.66
C LEU A 502 -8.04 -51.72 -27.59
N ALA A 503 -7.90 -51.17 -26.39
CA ALA A 503 -8.97 -51.11 -25.39
C ALA A 503 -8.95 -49.72 -24.73
N ASN A 504 -10.15 -49.15 -24.55
CA ASN A 504 -10.46 -47.78 -24.12
C ASN A 504 -9.60 -47.20 -22.97
N PRO A 505 -9.36 -45.87 -22.94
CA PRO A 505 -8.55 -45.26 -21.89
C PRO A 505 -9.28 -45.27 -20.53
N MET A 506 -8.77 -46.13 -19.64
CA MET A 506 -9.13 -46.30 -18.22
C MET A 506 -9.48 -44.98 -17.52
N GLU A 507 -10.58 -45.01 -16.75
CA GLU A 507 -10.85 -44.05 -15.69
C GLU A 507 -9.79 -44.19 -14.59
N VAL A 508 -9.12 -43.10 -14.21
CA VAL A 508 -8.17 -43.11 -13.08
C VAL A 508 -8.95 -43.34 -11.80
N SER A 509 -8.81 -44.51 -11.17
CA SER A 509 -9.51 -44.84 -9.93
C SER A 509 -8.81 -44.19 -8.73
N HIS A 510 -9.57 -43.61 -7.79
CA HIS A 510 -9.01 -43.03 -6.55
C HIS A 510 -8.09 -44.00 -5.79
N LYS A 511 -8.37 -45.30 -5.87
CA LYS A 511 -7.56 -46.35 -5.25
C LYS A 511 -6.16 -46.51 -5.86
N GLU A 512 -5.99 -46.22 -7.15
CA GLU A 512 -4.70 -46.28 -7.84
C GLU A 512 -3.80 -45.13 -7.40
N VAL A 513 -4.37 -43.93 -7.28
CA VAL A 513 -3.67 -42.73 -6.78
C VAL A 513 -3.29 -42.90 -5.31
N GLU A 514 -4.20 -43.42 -4.48
CA GLU A 514 -3.93 -43.72 -3.06
C GLU A 514 -2.79 -44.74 -2.90
N SER A 515 -2.80 -45.80 -3.70
CA SER A 515 -1.74 -46.82 -3.69
C SER A 515 -0.38 -46.22 -4.06
N ALA A 516 -0.34 -45.40 -5.13
CA ALA A 516 0.88 -44.75 -5.57
C ALA A 516 1.44 -43.76 -4.52
N ILE A 517 0.58 -42.93 -3.90
CA ILE A 517 0.98 -42.03 -2.81
C ILE A 517 1.56 -42.83 -1.65
N THR A 518 0.91 -43.93 -1.27
CA THR A 518 1.34 -44.77 -0.14
C THR A 518 2.71 -45.39 -0.40
N VAL A 519 2.95 -45.94 -1.59
CA VAL A 519 4.27 -46.53 -1.95
C VAL A 519 5.36 -45.45 -1.92
N ILE A 520 5.14 -44.33 -2.61
CA ILE A 520 6.10 -43.23 -2.73
C ILE A 520 6.48 -42.68 -1.34
N CYS A 521 5.48 -42.46 -0.47
CA CYS A 521 5.75 -41.90 0.85
C CYS A 521 6.34 -42.93 1.82
N GLN A 522 6.00 -44.22 1.69
CA GLN A 522 6.54 -45.27 2.54
C GLN A 522 8.04 -45.51 2.26
N ASP A 523 8.46 -45.43 1.00
CA ASP A 523 9.88 -45.49 0.62
C ASP A 523 10.66 -44.33 1.23
N PHE A 524 10.11 -43.10 1.14
CA PHE A 524 10.70 -41.90 1.72
C PHE A 524 10.82 -41.98 3.26
N ILE A 525 9.78 -42.44 3.95
CA ILE A 525 9.80 -42.61 5.41
C ILE A 525 10.82 -43.68 5.82
N THR A 526 10.91 -44.78 5.09
CA THR A 526 11.89 -45.85 5.36
C THR A 526 13.32 -45.32 5.22
N GLU A 527 13.56 -44.43 4.25
CA GLU A 527 14.86 -43.78 4.07
C GLU A 527 15.21 -42.80 5.21
N LEU A 528 14.24 -42.04 5.70
CA LEU A 528 14.41 -41.11 6.84
C LEU A 528 14.67 -41.85 8.16
N GLN A 529 14.01 -43.00 8.38
CA GLN A 529 14.25 -43.86 9.55
C GLN A 529 15.66 -44.46 9.52
N ARG A 530 16.15 -44.87 8.35
CA ARG A 530 17.53 -45.38 8.18
C ARG A 530 18.60 -44.34 8.52
N LYS A 531 18.30 -43.05 8.35
CA LYS A 531 19.19 -41.92 8.64
C LYS A 531 19.15 -41.45 10.12
N LYS A 532 18.38 -42.10 11.01
CA LYS A 532 18.18 -41.75 12.44
C LYS A 532 17.69 -40.30 12.68
N ILE A 533 17.01 -39.68 11.72
CA ILE A 533 16.62 -38.26 11.78
C ILE A 533 15.37 -38.03 12.66
N THR A 534 14.52 -39.04 12.86
CA THR A 534 13.29 -38.92 13.69
C THR A 534 12.83 -40.28 14.22
N PRO A 535 12.48 -40.44 15.52
CA PRO A 535 11.82 -41.64 16.02
C PRO A 535 10.30 -41.57 15.74
N ASP A 536 9.75 -42.68 15.26
CA ASP A 536 8.32 -43.05 15.32
C ASP A 536 7.32 -42.36 14.36
N LEU A 537 7.60 -42.40 13.05
CA LEU A 537 6.57 -42.20 12.01
C LEU A 537 5.88 -43.54 11.72
N THR A 538 4.61 -43.68 12.12
CA THR A 538 3.73 -44.79 11.72
C THR A 538 3.26 -44.62 10.26
N LYS A 539 2.82 -45.73 9.62
CA LYS A 539 2.37 -45.77 8.22
C LYS A 539 1.44 -44.59 7.89
N ILE A 540 1.72 -43.87 6.80
CA ILE A 540 0.83 -42.81 6.31
C ILE A 540 -0.50 -43.43 5.94
N LYS A 541 -1.57 -42.97 6.58
CA LYS A 541 -2.94 -43.32 6.24
C LYS A 541 -3.53 -42.19 5.40
N CYS A 542 -3.83 -42.48 4.13
CA CYS A 542 -4.54 -41.56 3.27
C CYS A 542 -6.05 -41.59 3.59
N PHE A 543 -6.68 -40.42 3.49
CA PHE A 543 -8.11 -40.25 3.70
C PHE A 543 -8.73 -39.61 2.46
N LEU A 544 -9.88 -40.12 2.03
CA LEU A 544 -10.66 -39.57 0.93
C LEU A 544 -11.66 -38.54 1.47
N ILE A 545 -11.76 -37.42 0.76
CA ILE A 545 -12.84 -36.45 0.87
C ILE A 545 -13.63 -36.57 -0.43
N GLY A 546 -14.82 -37.14 -0.32
CA GLY A 546 -15.72 -37.36 -1.44
C GLY A 546 -16.28 -36.07 -2.04
N THR A 547 -17.07 -36.23 -3.09
CA THR A 547 -17.77 -35.11 -3.74
C THR A 547 -18.69 -34.45 -2.71
N ARG A 548 -18.55 -33.13 -2.52
CA ARG A 548 -19.32 -32.32 -1.55
C ARG A 548 -19.13 -32.66 -0.06
N GLU A 549 -18.16 -33.50 0.29
CA GLU A 549 -17.77 -33.75 1.68
C GLU A 549 -16.74 -32.73 2.17
N TRP A 550 -16.70 -32.46 3.47
CA TRP A 550 -15.73 -31.55 4.10
C TRP A 550 -14.76 -32.34 4.99
N PRO A 551 -13.51 -31.89 5.14
CA PRO A 551 -12.54 -32.56 6.01
C PRO A 551 -13.02 -32.52 7.47
N PRO A 552 -12.71 -33.55 8.28
CA PRO A 552 -13.06 -33.56 9.70
C PRO A 552 -12.37 -32.42 10.47
N PRO A 553 -12.96 -31.93 11.58
CA PRO A 553 -12.46 -30.78 12.36
C PRO A 553 -11.03 -30.94 12.90
N MET A 554 -10.53 -32.17 12.98
CA MET A 554 -9.17 -32.50 13.44
C MET A 554 -8.05 -31.98 12.52
N THR A 555 -8.39 -31.48 11.33
CA THR A 555 -7.42 -30.95 10.34
C THR A 555 -7.02 -29.49 10.57
N ILE A 556 -7.64 -28.80 11.54
CA ILE A 556 -7.36 -27.39 11.83
C ILE A 556 -6.03 -27.25 12.58
N GLY A 557 -5.07 -26.57 11.97
CA GLY A 557 -3.75 -26.29 12.57
C GLY A 557 -2.71 -27.41 12.41
N SER A 558 -3.02 -28.48 11.66
CA SER A 558 -2.09 -29.56 11.33
C SER A 558 -1.59 -29.44 9.90
N SER A 559 -0.27 -29.55 9.69
CA SER A 559 0.30 -29.56 8.34
C SER A 559 -0.17 -30.78 7.57
N THR A 560 -0.77 -30.53 6.41
CA THR A 560 -1.48 -31.55 5.62
C THR A 560 -0.98 -31.51 4.18
N VAL A 561 -0.76 -32.69 3.60
CA VAL A 561 -0.53 -32.84 2.15
C VAL A 561 -1.81 -33.41 1.54
N TYR A 562 -2.24 -32.83 0.41
CA TYR A 562 -3.44 -33.26 -0.31
C TYR A 562 -3.17 -33.40 -1.81
N VAL A 563 -3.91 -34.32 -2.43
CA VAL A 563 -3.94 -34.56 -3.87
C VAL A 563 -5.39 -34.42 -4.33
N MET A 564 -5.66 -33.38 -5.11
CA MET A 564 -6.96 -33.15 -5.74
C MET A 564 -7.00 -33.90 -7.07
N LEU A 565 -8.07 -34.66 -7.30
CA LEU A 565 -8.36 -35.28 -8.59
C LEU A 565 -9.28 -34.37 -9.38
N ARG A 566 -8.79 -33.84 -10.49
CA ARG A 566 -9.52 -32.88 -11.30
C ARG A 566 -10.39 -33.60 -12.35
N PRO A 567 -11.49 -32.97 -12.80
CA PRO A 567 -12.35 -33.52 -13.87
C PRO A 567 -11.63 -33.75 -15.21
N ASP A 568 -10.54 -33.00 -15.47
CA ASP A 568 -9.70 -33.12 -16.66
C ASP A 568 -8.70 -34.30 -16.60
N ARG A 569 -8.91 -35.25 -15.67
CA ARG A 569 -8.05 -36.41 -15.37
C ARG A 569 -6.62 -36.05 -14.95
N LYS A 570 -6.37 -34.80 -14.55
CA LYS A 570 -5.09 -34.36 -13.99
C LYS A 570 -5.13 -34.37 -12.46
N LEU A 571 -3.98 -34.58 -11.86
CA LEU A 571 -3.79 -34.44 -10.42
C LEU A 571 -3.28 -33.04 -10.08
N TYR A 572 -3.60 -32.56 -8.89
CA TYR A 572 -2.97 -31.38 -8.29
C TYR A 572 -2.50 -31.75 -6.89
N VAL A 573 -1.20 -31.63 -6.63
CA VAL A 573 -0.61 -31.89 -5.31
C VAL A 573 -0.40 -30.56 -4.61
N GLY A 574 -0.76 -30.46 -3.34
CA GLY A 574 -0.50 -29.28 -2.53
C GLY A 574 -0.31 -29.59 -1.05
N GLN A 575 0.27 -28.67 -0.31
CA GLN A 575 0.27 -28.69 1.16
C GLN A 575 -0.43 -27.47 1.77
N THR A 576 -0.96 -27.61 2.99
CA THR A 576 -1.63 -26.53 3.73
C THR A 576 -1.70 -26.84 5.23
N ASP A 577 -1.75 -25.79 6.06
CA ASP A 577 -2.03 -25.89 7.51
C ASP A 577 -3.53 -25.68 7.83
N ASN A 578 -4.33 -25.35 6.80
CA ASN A 578 -5.78 -25.22 6.86
C ASN A 578 -6.39 -25.87 5.60
N LEU A 579 -6.80 -27.13 5.74
CA LEU A 579 -7.30 -27.93 4.62
C LEU A 579 -8.69 -27.48 4.17
N GLU A 580 -9.55 -27.05 5.10
CA GLU A 580 -10.92 -26.64 4.81
C GLU A 580 -10.98 -25.43 3.88
N ASP A 581 -10.26 -24.36 4.21
CA ASP A 581 -10.23 -23.15 3.38
C ASP A 581 -9.60 -23.42 2.02
N ARG A 582 -8.62 -24.34 1.96
CA ARG A 582 -7.97 -24.71 0.69
C ARG A 582 -8.90 -25.51 -0.22
N ILE A 583 -9.69 -26.43 0.34
CA ILE A 583 -10.72 -27.16 -0.41
C ILE A 583 -11.81 -26.20 -0.88
N ARG A 584 -12.25 -25.27 -0.03
CA ARG A 584 -13.23 -24.23 -0.38
C ARG A 584 -12.76 -23.38 -1.57
N ALA A 585 -11.51 -22.95 -1.55
CA ALA A 585 -10.90 -22.16 -2.63
C ALA A 585 -10.72 -22.93 -3.95
N HIS A 586 -10.52 -24.25 -3.90
CA HIS A 586 -10.47 -25.07 -5.12
C HIS A 586 -11.87 -25.34 -5.67
N ARG A 587 -12.85 -25.64 -4.82
CA ARG A 587 -14.24 -25.92 -5.22
C ARG A 587 -15.02 -24.68 -5.67
N SER A 588 -14.58 -23.48 -5.29
CA SER A 588 -15.19 -22.23 -5.76
C SER A 588 -14.87 -21.90 -7.23
N LYS A 589 -13.99 -22.67 -7.89
CA LYS A 589 -13.64 -22.50 -9.31
C LYS A 589 -14.63 -23.24 -10.21
N ASP A 590 -14.94 -22.65 -11.37
CA ASP A 590 -15.86 -23.26 -12.34
C ASP A 590 -15.39 -24.65 -12.76
N GLY A 591 -16.32 -25.61 -12.72
CA GLY A 591 -16.08 -27.02 -13.01
C GLY A 591 -15.39 -27.83 -11.91
N MET A 592 -14.99 -27.23 -10.78
CA MET A 592 -14.26 -27.93 -9.70
C MET A 592 -15.11 -28.22 -8.45
N GLN A 593 -16.42 -27.90 -8.50
CA GLN A 593 -17.33 -28.00 -7.35
C GLN A 593 -17.41 -29.42 -6.76
N ASP A 594 -17.32 -30.44 -7.62
CA ASP A 594 -17.39 -31.86 -7.24
C ASP A 594 -16.02 -32.55 -7.25
N ALA A 595 -14.90 -31.82 -7.18
CA ALA A 595 -13.57 -32.42 -7.14
C ALA A 595 -13.34 -33.19 -5.81
N PRO A 596 -12.93 -34.47 -5.86
CA PRO A 596 -12.52 -35.25 -4.69
C PRO A 596 -11.04 -35.03 -4.34
N PHE A 597 -10.71 -35.21 -3.06
CA PHE A 597 -9.38 -34.98 -2.52
C PHE A 597 -8.91 -36.19 -1.72
N LEU A 598 -7.65 -36.60 -1.90
CA LEU A 598 -6.95 -37.48 -0.98
C LEU A 598 -6.06 -36.63 -0.08
N TYR A 599 -6.00 -36.89 1.22
CA TYR A 599 -5.11 -36.16 2.12
C TYR A 599 -4.54 -37.05 3.23
N PHE A 600 -3.44 -36.60 3.82
CA PHE A 600 -2.86 -37.19 5.02
C PHE A 600 -2.11 -36.14 5.85
N LEU A 601 -2.05 -36.39 7.16
CA LEU A 601 -1.44 -35.47 8.13
C LEU A 601 0.06 -35.73 8.24
N VAL A 602 0.83 -34.66 8.42
CA VAL A 602 2.29 -34.69 8.49
C VAL A 602 2.78 -33.83 9.67
N PRO A 603 3.76 -34.28 10.47
CA PRO A 603 4.31 -33.48 11.57
C PRO A 603 5.14 -32.30 11.04
N GLY A 604 4.48 -31.16 10.89
CA GLY A 604 5.10 -29.87 10.59
C GLY A 604 5.27 -29.56 9.11
N LYS A 605 5.29 -28.25 8.82
CA LYS A 605 5.28 -27.68 7.47
C LYS A 605 6.50 -28.04 6.62
N SER A 606 7.67 -28.18 7.26
CA SER A 606 8.91 -28.55 6.56
C SER A 606 8.80 -29.94 5.93
N LEU A 607 8.27 -30.91 6.67
CA LEU A 607 8.11 -32.28 6.17
C LEU A 607 6.97 -32.35 5.14
N ALA A 608 5.88 -31.59 5.35
CA ALA A 608 4.81 -31.48 4.36
C ALA A 608 5.30 -30.93 3.01
N CYS A 609 6.20 -29.94 3.02
CA CYS A 609 6.79 -29.39 1.79
C CYS A 609 7.75 -30.37 1.09
N GLN A 610 8.52 -31.16 1.85
CA GLN A 610 9.37 -32.21 1.29
C GLN A 610 8.53 -33.31 0.61
N ILE A 611 7.44 -33.75 1.26
CA ILE A 611 6.55 -34.78 0.72
C ILE A 611 5.75 -34.25 -0.49
N GLU A 612 5.28 -33.00 -0.46
CA GLU A 612 4.66 -32.34 -1.62
C GLU A 612 5.61 -32.35 -2.83
N THR A 613 6.86 -31.94 -2.63
CA THR A 613 7.88 -31.91 -3.70
C THR A 613 8.15 -33.32 -4.24
N LEU A 614 8.25 -34.31 -3.34
CA LEU A 614 8.47 -35.70 -3.69
C LEU A 614 7.30 -36.27 -4.52
N LEU A 615 6.06 -36.01 -4.13
CA LEU A 615 4.88 -36.44 -4.88
C LEU A 615 4.75 -35.75 -6.24
N ILE A 616 5.06 -34.45 -6.33
CA ILE A 616 5.08 -33.72 -7.61
C ILE A 616 6.09 -34.35 -8.59
N ASN A 617 7.23 -34.81 -8.09
CA ASN A 617 8.29 -35.38 -8.93
C ASN A 617 8.06 -36.86 -9.27
N GLN A 618 7.46 -37.65 -8.37
CA GLN A 618 7.35 -39.10 -8.54
C GLN A 618 6.01 -39.59 -9.10
N LEU A 619 4.89 -38.87 -8.88
CA LEU A 619 3.59 -39.26 -9.47
C LEU A 619 3.60 -39.27 -11.01
N PRO A 620 4.29 -38.37 -11.73
CA PRO A 620 4.44 -38.47 -13.18
C PRO A 620 5.15 -39.74 -13.65
N ASN A 621 6.13 -40.21 -12.87
CA ASN A 621 6.85 -41.45 -13.18
C ASN A 621 5.98 -42.71 -12.99
N GLN A 622 4.86 -42.59 -12.26
CA GLN A 622 3.84 -43.63 -12.10
C GLN A 622 2.69 -43.49 -13.12
N GLY A 623 2.83 -42.62 -14.14
CA GLY A 623 1.85 -42.46 -15.22
C GLY A 623 0.76 -41.41 -14.97
N PHE A 624 0.81 -40.65 -13.88
CA PHE A 624 -0.18 -39.61 -13.57
C PHE A 624 0.19 -38.25 -14.16
N VAL A 625 -0.76 -37.58 -14.83
CA VAL A 625 -0.54 -36.24 -15.36
C VAL A 625 -0.85 -35.18 -14.30
N LEU A 626 0.14 -34.36 -13.94
CA LEU A 626 -0.02 -33.27 -12.98
C LEU A 626 -0.37 -31.94 -13.65
N SER A 627 -1.20 -31.15 -12.97
CA SER A 627 -1.58 -29.80 -13.40
C SER A 627 -0.64 -28.70 -12.90
N ASN A 628 0.19 -28.98 -11.88
CA ASN A 628 1.15 -28.04 -11.28
C ASN A 628 2.62 -28.32 -11.63
N ILE A 629 2.90 -28.94 -12.78
CA ILE A 629 4.28 -29.27 -13.25
C ILE A 629 5.15 -28.00 -13.42
N ALA A 630 4.54 -26.82 -13.56
CA ALA A 630 5.26 -25.54 -13.64
C ALA A 630 5.95 -25.12 -12.31
N ASP A 631 5.53 -25.65 -11.16
CA ASP A 631 6.16 -25.33 -9.86
C ASP A 631 7.43 -26.16 -9.59
N GLY A 632 7.62 -27.29 -10.29
CA GLY A 632 8.78 -28.17 -10.13
C GLY A 632 10.07 -27.68 -10.81
N LYS A 633 9.99 -26.78 -11.79
CA LYS A 633 11.16 -26.28 -12.54
C LYS A 633 11.95 -25.17 -11.86
N HIS A 634 11.50 -24.67 -10.70
CA HIS A 634 12.18 -23.58 -9.97
C HIS A 634 12.60 -23.93 -8.54
N ARG A 635 12.85 -25.20 -8.24
CA ARG A 635 13.46 -25.62 -6.96
C ARG A 635 14.50 -26.72 -7.13
N ASN A 636 15.57 -26.45 -7.87
CA ASN A 636 16.81 -27.21 -7.75
C ASN A 636 17.69 -26.58 -6.66
N PHE A 637 17.48 -27.01 -5.41
CA PHE A 637 18.56 -27.07 -4.44
C PHE A 637 18.75 -28.54 -4.07
N GLY A 638 19.84 -29.13 -4.58
CA GLY A 638 20.48 -30.30 -4.00
C GLY A 638 19.81 -31.67 -4.20
N THR A 639 19.76 -32.16 -5.43
CA THR A 639 20.00 -33.59 -5.69
C THR A 639 20.96 -33.67 -6.86
N SER A 640 22.18 -34.12 -6.58
CA SER A 640 23.11 -34.62 -7.58
C SER A 640 22.41 -35.65 -8.45
N ASN A 641 22.34 -35.41 -9.76
CA ASN A 641 22.11 -36.47 -10.73
C ASN A 641 23.25 -37.49 -10.58
N LEU A 642 22.98 -38.60 -9.91
CA LEU A 642 23.61 -39.86 -10.26
C LEU A 642 22.86 -40.33 -11.51
N TYR A 643 23.40 -40.03 -12.68
CA TYR A 643 23.63 -40.93 -13.81
C TYR A 643 24.05 -40.09 -15.03
N VAL A 644 25.23 -40.45 -15.53
CA VAL A 644 26.08 -39.87 -16.59
C VAL A 644 26.96 -38.70 -16.17
#